data_AF-A0A9D4E9J4-F1
#
_entry.id   AF-A0A9D4E9J4-F1
#
_cell.length_a   1.000
_cell.length_b   1.000
_cell.length_c   1.000
_cell.angle_alpha   90.00
_cell.angle_beta   90.00
_cell.angle_gamma   90.00
#
_symmetry.space_group_name_H-M   'P 1'
#
loop_
_entity.id
_entity.type
_entity.pdbx_description
1 polymer ?
#
loop_
_entity_poly.entity_id
_entity_poly.type
_entity_poly.pdbx_seq_one_letter_code
_entity_poly.pdbx_strand_id
1 'polypeptide(L)'
;EHQAPDEKTLLHVADILSMIASSTKGRRHLMYGEKKDIFSRTKSSAAHIIAEFTKKALQRQLPREAGQAPTHAVIGAYLYICRQIYNTCEGLLVLYPYELHAVVAETWRDASRDLESVNTPTPGDDDSGSDNSSITIREAYDVVAWEDTLRDNLLNFASTAKGILLLQQTGALNECMSYMHTRYEKKLQVSKCEKFGYGYMVTQVATTSPGMAALRKTGYMKALIGELWSVIECGPIDITLFTPKSWPVDPIDKSLHKHMIRLLNVLSSFPAVYELLGDTQLPTKQSYGFREIPECMAGLLDRVVFMDSPAKFHSLFNVDQSHMFGLRVLSLMVSCLDSFLMLQSQYQIQEKLLAAQSDNQAVNKDRKEIIVDMLSVERNSILVRTYLVGGPTERVLPTRSLEDSGTRYSFPLFSSFPVPREYSPNLGGRSGIMPDNELTEFLDSRRSEKGKAWVDKCRNLLSKFFASKGDQVKGAVIQKILEQSVNVMSTIPEESVFPLMQFAGNDSTVKAVSLTPLQQLGIKIAIRYGIHLKVVHTSSDATDSLTFLMRQVKFYLEQQQKTPDSQLKYMKNGYTGFDWFAATVFLIFNGNHDRAWDFLQSFSTLGASGYLWIPRLHASVHLPSALSASGIHPLFSSTGHNIEFILQIELPLVSSAFKMSGYTPAQICQHWLTQCFWNYLDWQDVCHYIVVCLIHGVDHQVYVCVAILNHLQSYIMAHMQTHDLIMFLKEEPIHGFKVAQNLKYMLELEKKYRKMVLPDMLNITRP
;
A
#
# COMPACT_ATOMS: atom_id res chain seq x y z
N GLU A 1 37.00 31.98 26.09
CA GLU A 1 35.63 31.64 26.52
C GLU A 1 34.67 31.99 25.39
N HIS A 2 33.98 31.02 24.78
CA HIS A 2 32.92 31.33 23.81
C HIS A 2 31.63 31.47 24.60
N GLN A 3 31.14 32.70 24.73
CA GLN A 3 29.86 32.99 25.37
C GLN A 3 28.75 32.27 24.58
N ALA A 4 27.85 31.58 25.27
CA ALA A 4 26.75 30.88 24.62
C ALA A 4 25.88 31.89 23.83
N PRO A 5 25.44 31.56 22.61
CA PRO A 5 24.64 32.47 21.79
C PRO A 5 23.29 32.77 22.46
N ASP A 6 22.87 34.02 22.38
CA ASP A 6 21.56 34.48 22.88
C ASP A 6 20.38 33.74 22.20
N GLU A 7 19.28 33.53 22.92
CA GLU A 7 18.10 32.79 22.42
C GLU A 7 17.53 33.41 21.14
N LYS A 8 17.50 34.75 21.07
CA LYS A 8 17.03 35.46 19.88
C LYS A 8 17.89 35.14 18.66
N THR A 9 19.19 34.99 18.86
CA THR A 9 20.15 34.60 17.82
C THR A 9 19.89 33.18 17.36
N LEU A 10 19.69 32.23 18.29
CA LEU A 10 19.36 30.84 17.96
C LEU A 10 18.06 30.73 17.16
N LEU A 11 17.02 31.50 17.53
CA LEU A 11 15.77 31.54 16.78
C LEU A 11 15.94 32.12 15.36
N HIS A 12 16.72 33.20 15.21
CA HIS A 12 17.00 33.76 13.87
C HIS A 12 17.77 32.79 12.98
N VAL A 13 18.76 32.08 13.55
CA VAL A 13 19.49 31.03 12.84
C VAL A 13 18.54 29.90 12.44
N ALA A 14 17.65 29.48 13.35
CA ALA A 14 16.69 28.43 13.07
C ALA A 14 15.71 28.82 11.95
N ASP A 15 15.23 30.06 11.93
CA ASP A 15 14.37 30.57 10.86
C ASP A 15 15.06 30.50 9.49
N ILE A 16 16.32 30.97 9.39
CA ILE A 16 17.11 30.90 8.15
C ILE A 16 17.32 29.44 7.71
N LEU A 17 17.73 28.57 8.64
CA LEU A 17 17.98 27.16 8.35
C LEU A 17 16.70 26.42 7.95
N SER A 18 15.56 26.76 8.54
CA SER A 18 14.27 26.18 8.18
C SER A 18 13.87 26.53 6.74
N MET A 19 14.15 27.77 6.31
CA MET A 19 13.92 28.20 4.93
C MET A 19 14.86 27.49 3.95
N ILE A 20 16.13 27.28 4.31
CA ILE A 20 17.07 26.48 3.51
C ILE A 20 16.55 25.04 3.39
N ALA A 21 16.15 24.43 4.51
CA ALA A 21 15.63 23.07 4.58
C ALA A 21 14.27 22.89 3.87
N SER A 22 13.53 23.96 3.58
CA SER A 22 12.29 23.88 2.80
C SER A 22 12.53 23.49 1.32
N SER A 23 13.71 23.80 0.77
CA SER A 23 14.06 23.55 -0.63
C SER A 23 14.85 22.25 -0.82
N THR A 24 14.67 21.55 -1.93
CA THR A 24 15.41 20.30 -2.23
C THR A 24 16.92 20.54 -2.29
N LYS A 25 17.36 21.64 -2.92
CA LYS A 25 18.79 22.00 -3.00
C LYS A 25 19.36 22.33 -1.63
N GLY A 26 18.64 23.10 -0.82
CA GLY A 26 19.07 23.46 0.53
C GLY A 26 19.14 22.26 1.48
N ARG A 27 18.17 21.32 1.44
CA ARG A 27 18.27 20.06 2.20
C ARG A 27 19.51 19.26 1.84
N ARG A 28 19.79 19.08 0.55
CA ARG A 28 21.00 18.37 0.11
C ARG A 28 22.27 19.07 0.58
N HIS A 29 22.30 20.40 0.57
CA HIS A 29 23.41 21.16 1.13
C HIS A 29 23.58 20.92 2.64
N LEU A 30 22.49 20.90 3.42
CA LEU A 30 22.56 20.60 4.86
C LEU A 30 23.03 19.16 5.14
N MET A 31 22.62 18.19 4.31
CA MET A 31 22.96 16.77 4.49
C MET A 31 24.38 16.43 4.04
N TYR A 32 24.84 16.95 2.90
CA TYR A 32 26.10 16.53 2.26
C TYR A 32 27.12 17.66 2.07
N GLY A 33 26.69 18.92 2.07
CA GLY A 33 27.52 20.08 1.72
C GLY A 33 27.62 20.33 0.20
N GLU A 34 28.38 21.36 -0.17
CA GLU A 34 28.35 21.99 -1.50
C GLU A 34 28.99 21.19 -2.65
N LYS A 35 29.75 20.12 -2.36
CA LYS A 35 30.55 19.38 -3.36
C LYS A 35 30.60 17.86 -3.16
N LYS A 36 29.77 17.30 -2.27
CA LYS A 36 29.83 15.87 -1.97
C LYS A 36 28.71 15.11 -2.68
N ASP A 37 29.04 13.90 -3.10
CA ASP A 37 28.09 12.96 -3.67
C ASP A 37 26.97 12.63 -2.65
N ILE A 38 25.79 12.25 -3.14
CA ILE A 38 24.55 11.93 -2.39
C ILE A 38 24.76 10.81 -1.35
N PHE A 39 25.94 10.18 -1.36
CA PHE A 39 26.30 9.05 -0.51
C PHE A 39 27.55 9.27 0.33
N SER A 40 28.09 10.50 0.39
CA SER A 40 29.20 10.82 1.29
C SER A 40 28.69 10.90 2.73
N ARG A 41 28.91 9.85 3.52
CA ARG A 41 28.62 9.83 4.96
C ARG A 41 29.60 10.73 5.70
N THR A 42 29.33 12.03 5.79
CA THR A 42 30.08 12.92 6.67
C THR A 42 29.25 13.27 7.88
N LYS A 43 29.52 12.59 9.00
CA LYS A 43 28.93 12.86 10.32
C LYS A 43 29.13 14.32 10.79
N SER A 44 29.98 15.08 10.12
CA SER A 44 30.23 16.50 10.34
C SER A 44 29.34 17.45 9.52
N SER A 45 28.33 16.96 8.79
CA SER A 45 27.42 17.86 8.07
C SER A 45 26.48 18.61 9.02
N ALA A 46 25.93 19.73 8.55
CA ALA A 46 25.05 20.57 9.35
C ALA A 46 23.82 19.82 9.86
N ALA A 47 23.23 18.95 9.04
CA ALA A 47 22.07 18.13 9.44
C ALA A 47 22.38 17.25 10.67
N HIS A 48 23.57 16.64 10.73
CA HIS A 48 23.99 15.81 11.84
C HIS A 48 24.19 16.61 13.13
N ILE A 49 24.80 17.81 13.03
CA ILE A 49 25.02 18.70 14.19
C ILE A 49 23.69 19.20 14.74
N ILE A 50 22.78 19.63 13.85
CA ILE A 50 21.44 20.11 14.22
C ILE A 50 20.67 19.00 14.94
N ALA A 51 20.64 17.79 14.37
CA ALA A 51 19.93 16.66 14.96
C ALA A 51 20.52 16.21 16.32
N GLU A 52 21.85 16.25 16.47
CA GLU A 52 22.50 15.95 17.75
C GLU A 52 22.15 16.99 18.82
N PHE A 53 22.20 18.28 18.46
CA PHE A 53 21.76 19.37 19.33
C PHE A 53 20.31 19.19 19.76
N THR A 54 19.39 18.99 18.80
CA THR A 54 17.97 18.80 19.07
C THR A 54 17.71 17.61 19.98
N LYS A 55 18.36 16.46 19.72
CA LYS A 55 18.26 15.27 20.57
C LYS A 55 18.69 15.56 22.00
N LYS A 56 19.88 16.13 22.19
CA LYS A 56 20.41 16.44 23.53
C LYS A 56 19.55 17.49 24.24
N ALA A 57 19.02 18.46 23.51
CA ALA A 57 18.14 19.48 24.07
C ALA A 57 16.82 18.89 24.57
N LEU A 58 16.17 18.02 23.78
CA LEU A 58 14.94 17.31 24.17
C LEU A 58 15.16 16.42 25.41
N GLN A 59 16.31 15.75 25.50
CA GLN A 59 16.67 14.89 26.63
C GLN A 59 17.21 15.66 27.84
N ARG A 60 17.32 16.99 27.76
CA ARG A 60 17.93 17.85 28.80
C ARG A 60 19.38 17.45 29.15
N GLN A 61 20.13 16.96 28.15
CA GLN A 61 21.51 16.45 28.27
C GLN A 61 22.57 17.42 27.70
N LEU A 62 22.23 18.69 27.49
CA LEU A 62 23.21 19.69 27.06
C LEU A 62 24.24 19.95 28.18
N PRO A 63 25.52 20.19 27.84
CA PRO A 63 26.55 20.46 28.84
C PRO A 63 26.17 21.64 29.74
N ARG A 64 26.33 21.49 31.07
CA ARG A 64 26.04 22.56 32.05
C ARG A 64 26.89 23.81 31.83
N GLU A 65 28.05 23.66 31.20
CA GLU A 65 28.96 24.76 30.82
C GLU A 65 28.42 25.63 29.67
N ALA A 66 27.34 25.20 28.98
CA ALA A 66 26.74 25.91 27.86
C ALA A 66 25.73 27.01 28.28
N GLY A 67 25.56 27.28 29.57
CA GLY A 67 24.64 28.30 30.09
C GLY A 67 23.25 27.76 30.47
N GLN A 68 22.25 28.63 30.43
CA GLN A 68 20.86 28.30 30.76
C GLN A 68 20.28 27.32 29.72
N ALA A 69 19.44 26.38 30.17
CA ALA A 69 18.79 25.42 29.27
C ALA A 69 17.94 26.16 28.22
N PRO A 70 17.99 25.74 26.94
CA PRO A 70 17.22 26.40 25.88
C PRO A 70 15.71 26.25 26.14
N THR A 71 14.95 27.32 25.89
CA THR A 71 13.50 27.31 25.99
C THR A 71 12.83 26.36 24.99
N HIS A 72 11.59 25.96 25.28
CA HIS A 72 10.76 25.15 24.37
C HIS A 72 10.64 25.77 22.97
N ALA A 73 10.65 27.10 22.86
CA ALA A 73 10.64 27.80 21.58
C ALA A 73 11.89 27.50 20.74
N VAL A 74 13.09 27.56 21.34
CA VAL A 74 14.35 27.24 20.67
C VAL A 74 14.39 25.76 20.28
N ILE A 75 14.04 24.87 21.20
CA ILE A 75 14.03 23.42 20.94
C ILE A 75 13.05 23.09 19.80
N GLY A 76 11.83 23.66 19.85
CA GLY A 76 10.82 23.50 18.81
C GLY A 76 11.26 24.01 17.44
N ALA A 77 11.96 25.15 17.39
CA ALA A 77 12.48 25.70 16.14
C ALA A 77 13.56 24.80 15.50
N TYR A 78 14.50 24.27 16.28
CA TYR A 78 15.50 23.33 15.77
C TYR A 78 14.90 21.98 15.40
N LEU A 79 13.91 21.51 16.17
CA LEU A 79 13.15 20.31 15.82
C LEU A 79 12.39 20.49 14.49
N TYR A 80 11.86 21.68 14.23
CA TYR A 80 11.23 22.00 12.94
C TYR A 80 12.21 21.94 11.76
N ILE A 81 13.49 22.29 11.95
CA ILE A 81 14.52 22.10 10.91
C ILE A 81 14.72 20.60 10.66
N CYS A 82 14.85 19.79 11.71
CA CYS A 82 14.93 18.33 11.57
C CYS A 82 13.72 17.76 10.83
N ARG A 83 12.51 18.28 11.11
CA ARG A 83 11.27 17.92 10.41
C ARG A 83 11.35 18.17 8.91
N GLN A 84 11.81 19.34 8.49
CA GLN A 84 11.97 19.62 7.07
C GLN A 84 12.89 18.60 6.37
N ILE A 85 13.85 18.03 7.11
CA ILE A 85 14.77 17.00 6.60
C ILE A 85 14.10 15.61 6.62
N TYR A 86 13.59 15.12 7.76
CA TYR A 86 13.01 13.77 7.84
C TYR A 86 11.68 13.60 7.10
N ASN A 87 11.06 14.69 6.64
CA ASN A 87 9.89 14.64 5.75
C ASN A 87 10.21 14.07 4.35
N THR A 88 11.48 13.89 3.99
CA THR A 88 11.89 13.19 2.78
C THR A 88 12.49 11.82 3.09
N CYS A 89 12.44 10.89 2.14
CA CYS A 89 12.96 9.53 2.36
C CYS A 89 14.47 9.56 2.58
N GLU A 90 15.18 10.34 1.77
CA GLU A 90 16.63 10.58 1.89
C GLU A 90 16.99 11.17 3.28
N GLY A 91 16.27 12.20 3.73
CA GLY A 91 16.55 12.85 5.00
C GLY A 91 16.22 12.00 6.20
N LEU A 92 15.16 11.18 6.14
CA LEU A 92 14.84 10.21 7.19
C LEU A 92 15.98 9.20 7.35
N LEU A 93 16.56 8.71 6.26
CA LEU A 93 17.68 7.77 6.29
C LEU A 93 18.94 8.40 6.90
N VAL A 94 19.21 9.69 6.60
CA VAL A 94 20.33 10.44 7.19
C VAL A 94 20.14 10.67 8.69
N LEU A 95 18.92 10.99 9.12
CA LEU A 95 18.60 11.30 10.52
C LEU A 95 18.22 10.07 11.37
N TYR A 96 18.08 8.90 10.76
CA TYR A 96 17.71 7.65 11.43
C TYR A 96 18.57 7.34 12.69
N PRO A 97 19.91 7.52 12.69
CA PRO A 97 20.75 7.20 13.85
C PRO A 97 20.45 8.02 15.12
N TYR A 98 19.73 9.13 15.01
CA TYR A 98 19.40 9.98 16.17
C TYR A 98 18.13 9.52 16.88
N GLU A 99 17.31 8.66 16.26
CA GLU A 99 16.07 8.14 16.84
C GLU A 99 15.11 9.25 17.30
N LEU A 100 15.03 10.34 16.53
CA LEU A 100 14.23 11.51 16.88
C LEU A 100 12.75 11.16 17.14
N HIS A 101 12.19 10.18 16.43
CA HIS A 101 10.83 9.70 16.67
C HIS A 101 10.62 9.22 18.12
N ALA A 102 11.55 8.43 18.66
CA ALA A 102 11.47 7.91 20.01
C ALA A 102 11.69 9.00 21.06
N VAL A 103 12.70 9.86 20.84
CA VAL A 103 13.03 10.96 21.75
C VAL A 103 11.89 11.97 21.85
N VAL A 104 11.32 12.38 20.71
CA VAL A 104 10.18 13.32 20.68
C VAL A 104 8.95 12.69 21.34
N ALA A 105 8.70 11.40 21.15
CA ALA A 105 7.58 10.71 21.78
C ALA A 105 7.73 10.53 23.29
N GLU A 106 8.95 10.37 23.79
CA GLU A 106 9.24 10.40 25.23
C GLU A 106 8.99 11.79 25.81
N THR A 107 9.54 12.83 25.20
CA THR A 107 9.31 14.22 25.63
C THR A 107 7.82 14.61 25.54
N TRP A 108 7.09 14.09 24.55
CA TRP A 108 5.64 14.31 24.44
C TRP A 108 4.88 13.66 25.60
N ARG A 109 5.22 12.42 25.96
CA ARG A 109 4.61 11.76 27.13
C ARG A 109 4.89 12.51 28.43
N ASP A 110 6.09 13.08 28.58
CA ASP A 110 6.42 13.95 29.71
C ASP A 110 5.55 15.21 29.73
N ALA A 111 5.45 15.91 28.59
CA ALA A 111 4.62 17.11 28.45
C ALA A 111 3.13 16.83 28.69
N SER A 112 2.60 15.68 28.24
CA SER A 112 1.22 15.28 28.50
C SER A 112 0.97 14.98 29.98
N ARG A 113 1.92 14.35 30.69
CA ARG A 113 1.81 14.13 32.15
C ARG A 113 1.85 15.44 32.93
N ASP A 114 2.71 16.37 32.52
CA ASP A 114 2.76 17.71 33.11
C ASP A 114 1.42 18.43 32.93
N LEU A 115 0.80 18.34 31.73
CA LEU A 115 -0.51 18.91 31.47
C LEU A 115 -1.64 18.27 32.29
N GLU A 116 -1.64 16.95 32.47
CA GLU A 116 -2.59 16.26 33.34
C GLU A 116 -2.48 16.74 34.79
N SER A 117 -1.25 16.89 35.29
CA SER A 117 -0.98 17.40 36.65
C SER A 117 -1.47 18.83 36.87
N VAL A 118 -1.45 19.67 35.83
CA VAL A 118 -1.97 21.04 35.86
C VAL A 118 -3.51 21.07 35.93
N ASN A 119 -4.19 20.04 35.38
CA ASN A 119 -5.65 20.00 35.25
C ASN A 119 -6.38 19.31 36.42
N THR A 120 -5.68 18.54 37.26
CA THR A 120 -6.25 17.94 38.48
C THR A 120 -6.06 18.85 39.70
N PRO A 121 -7.13 19.42 40.30
CA PRO A 121 -7.00 20.05 41.61
C PRO A 121 -6.76 18.97 42.67
N THR A 122 -5.63 19.03 43.37
CA THR A 122 -5.34 18.14 44.51
C THR A 122 -6.36 18.41 45.62
N PRO A 123 -7.19 17.44 46.04
CA PRO A 123 -8.07 17.61 47.18
C PRO A 123 -7.26 17.33 48.45
N GLY A 124 -6.98 18.39 49.21
CA GLY A 124 -6.40 18.30 50.54
C GLY A 124 -5.00 18.88 50.63
N ASP A 125 -4.92 20.19 50.85
CA ASP A 125 -3.88 20.84 51.66
C ASP A 125 -4.47 22.20 52.10
N ASP A 126 -5.52 22.12 52.93
CA ASP A 126 -5.85 23.21 53.85
C ASP A 126 -4.86 23.10 55.03
N ASP A 127 -4.24 24.23 55.37
CA ASP A 127 -3.29 24.46 56.47
C ASP A 127 -1.82 24.03 56.28
N SER A 128 -1.03 24.86 55.58
CA SER A 128 -0.01 25.70 56.24
C SER A 128 0.77 26.53 55.22
N GLY A 129 0.98 27.82 55.53
CA GLY A 129 1.50 28.82 54.61
C GLY A 129 2.87 28.50 54.01
N SER A 130 2.91 28.36 52.69
CA SER A 130 4.02 28.80 51.85
C SER A 130 3.49 29.12 50.45
N ASP A 131 3.80 30.32 49.96
CA ASP A 131 3.53 30.74 48.58
C ASP A 131 4.25 29.80 47.61
N ASN A 132 3.53 28.87 46.97
CA ASN A 132 3.81 28.35 45.62
C ASN A 132 2.87 27.18 45.28
N SER A 133 1.87 27.43 44.43
CA SER A 133 1.38 26.48 43.39
C SER A 133 0.04 26.91 42.77
N SER A 134 -0.16 28.21 42.49
CA SER A 134 -1.14 28.59 41.45
C SER A 134 -0.40 28.67 40.12
N ILE A 135 -0.48 27.59 39.33
CA ILE A 135 0.04 27.59 37.96
C ILE A 135 -0.68 28.72 37.20
N THR A 136 0.08 29.64 36.61
CA THR A 136 -0.51 30.77 35.91
C THR A 136 -1.15 30.30 34.60
N ILE A 137 -2.25 30.95 34.17
CA ILE A 137 -2.92 30.67 32.89
C ILE A 137 -1.92 30.62 31.72
N ARG A 138 -0.88 31.47 31.77
CA ARG A 138 0.19 31.55 30.77
C ARG A 138 1.05 30.29 30.72
N GLU A 139 1.43 29.72 31.86
CA GLU A 139 2.20 28.47 31.92
C GLU A 139 1.39 27.29 31.38
N ALA A 140 0.08 27.24 31.65
CA ALA A 140 -0.80 26.23 31.07
C ALA A 140 -0.89 26.34 29.54
N TYR A 141 -0.99 27.55 28.98
CA TYR A 141 -0.96 27.77 27.53
C TYR A 141 0.38 27.36 26.90
N ASP A 142 1.50 27.66 27.57
CA ASP A 142 2.84 27.32 27.07
C ASP A 142 3.07 25.80 27.05
N VAL A 143 2.56 25.06 28.05
CA VAL A 143 2.61 23.59 28.08
C VAL A 143 1.76 22.97 26.96
N VAL A 144 0.53 23.47 26.74
CA VAL A 144 -0.33 23.00 25.63
C VAL A 144 0.32 23.28 24.26
N ALA A 145 0.89 24.47 24.07
CA ALA A 145 1.57 24.83 22.83
C ALA A 145 2.81 23.96 22.57
N TRP A 146 3.53 23.59 23.63
CA TRP A 146 4.66 22.67 23.54
C TRP A 146 4.21 21.25 23.18
N GLU A 147 3.16 20.74 23.82
CA GLU A 147 2.57 19.44 23.49
C GLU A 147 2.12 19.37 22.02
N ASP A 148 1.42 20.42 21.54
CA ASP A 148 1.03 20.55 20.13
C ASP A 148 2.22 20.57 19.18
N THR A 149 3.29 21.26 19.55
CA THR A 149 4.53 21.30 18.77
C THR A 149 5.15 19.91 18.64
N LEU A 150 5.18 19.13 19.73
CA LEU A 150 5.70 17.76 19.71
C LEU A 150 4.81 16.82 18.90
N ARG A 151 3.48 16.89 19.07
CA ARG A 151 2.51 16.12 18.28
C ARG A 151 2.61 16.40 16.79
N ASP A 152 2.74 17.67 16.39
CA ASP A 152 2.87 18.04 14.97
C ASP A 152 4.19 17.49 14.38
N ASN A 153 5.29 17.52 15.14
CA ASN A 153 6.54 16.90 14.69
C ASN A 153 6.44 15.37 14.58
N LEU A 154 5.81 14.69 15.54
CA LEU A 154 5.55 13.24 15.45
C LEU A 154 4.70 12.88 14.24
N LEU A 155 3.60 13.61 14.02
CA LEU A 155 2.70 13.44 12.90
C LEU A 155 3.46 13.47 11.55
N ASN A 156 4.47 14.33 11.43
CA ASN A 156 5.21 14.53 10.18
C ASN A 156 6.12 13.35 9.78
N PHE A 157 6.42 12.41 10.67
CA PHE A 157 7.00 11.13 10.27
C PHE A 157 6.08 10.36 9.30
N ALA A 158 4.76 10.58 9.35
CA ALA A 158 3.83 9.97 8.41
C ALA A 158 3.96 10.47 6.95
N SER A 159 4.90 11.40 6.68
CA SER A 159 5.25 11.84 5.33
C SER A 159 5.98 10.77 4.50
N THR A 160 6.48 9.69 5.12
CA THR A 160 7.15 8.60 4.41
C THR A 160 6.65 7.24 4.92
N ALA A 161 6.70 6.21 4.06
CA ALA A 161 6.25 4.87 4.44
C ALA A 161 7.00 4.30 5.67
N LYS A 162 8.33 4.45 5.72
CA LYS A 162 9.15 4.04 6.87
C LYS A 162 8.87 4.89 8.11
N GLY A 163 8.63 6.19 7.95
CA GLY A 163 8.31 7.07 9.06
C GLY A 163 6.99 6.72 9.76
N ILE A 164 5.98 6.20 9.04
CA ILE A 164 4.76 5.67 9.69
C ILE A 164 5.08 4.50 10.61
N LEU A 165 5.95 3.58 10.17
CA LEU A 165 6.37 2.47 11.03
C LEU A 165 7.01 3.02 12.33
N LEU A 166 7.90 4.00 12.21
CA LEU A 166 8.53 4.63 13.37
C LEU A 166 7.50 5.31 14.28
N LEU A 167 6.52 6.02 13.72
CA LEU A 167 5.44 6.65 14.47
C LEU A 167 4.54 5.62 15.17
N GLN A 168 4.23 4.50 14.51
CA GLN A 168 3.45 3.43 15.13
C GLN A 168 4.21 2.77 16.29
N GLN A 169 5.53 2.61 16.16
CA GLN A 169 6.39 2.04 17.19
C GLN A 169 6.50 2.92 18.45
N THR A 170 6.27 4.22 18.36
CA THR A 170 6.23 5.10 19.54
C THR A 170 4.92 5.01 20.33
N GLY A 171 3.88 4.43 19.74
CA GLY A 171 2.54 4.37 20.33
C GLY A 171 1.72 5.66 20.19
N ALA A 172 2.27 6.73 19.61
CA ALA A 172 1.63 8.05 19.52
C ALA A 172 0.73 8.23 18.27
N LEU A 173 0.49 7.16 17.49
CA LEU A 173 -0.21 7.26 16.21
C LEU A 173 -1.66 7.76 16.39
N ASN A 174 -2.38 7.27 17.40
CA ASN A 174 -3.78 7.65 17.62
C ASN A 174 -3.92 9.14 17.96
N GLU A 175 -3.04 9.63 18.82
CA GLU A 175 -3.00 11.01 19.29
C GLU A 175 -2.60 11.96 18.16
N CYS A 176 -1.64 11.55 17.32
CA CYS A 176 -1.27 12.29 16.11
C CYS A 176 -2.43 12.35 15.11
N MET A 177 -3.19 11.27 14.93
CA MET A 177 -4.36 11.27 14.04
C MET A 177 -5.51 12.12 14.59
N SER A 178 -5.71 12.11 15.90
CA SER A 178 -6.69 12.98 16.57
C SER A 178 -6.33 14.45 16.36
N TYR A 179 -5.06 14.81 16.61
CA TYR A 179 -4.53 16.14 16.36
C TYR A 179 -4.71 16.59 14.90
N MET A 180 -4.38 15.72 13.94
CA MET A 180 -4.59 15.98 12.52
C MET A 180 -6.07 16.22 12.18
N HIS A 181 -6.98 15.41 12.74
CA HIS A 181 -8.42 15.55 12.52
C HIS A 181 -8.94 16.89 13.06
N THR A 182 -8.57 17.28 14.28
CA THR A 182 -8.95 18.58 14.86
C THR A 182 -8.46 19.76 14.02
N ARG A 183 -7.24 19.69 13.47
CA ARG A 183 -6.73 20.72 12.57
C ARG A 183 -7.48 20.76 11.24
N TYR A 184 -7.86 19.58 10.72
CA TYR A 184 -8.65 19.44 9.51
C TYR A 184 -10.03 20.10 9.65
N GLU A 185 -10.75 19.82 10.73
CA GLU A 185 -12.06 20.44 11.04
C GLU A 185 -11.96 21.97 11.13
N LYS A 186 -10.87 22.47 11.73
CA LYS A 186 -10.56 23.90 11.84
C LYS A 186 -10.00 24.53 10.55
N LYS A 187 -9.84 23.76 9.46
CA LYS A 187 -9.26 24.18 8.17
C LYS A 187 -7.90 24.89 8.31
N LEU A 188 -7.08 24.44 9.25
CA LEU A 188 -5.77 25.04 9.52
C LEU A 188 -4.73 24.60 8.46
N GLN A 189 -3.80 25.50 8.13
CA GLN A 189 -2.66 25.17 7.26
C GLN A 189 -1.72 24.16 7.95
N VAL A 190 -1.08 23.31 7.14
CA VAL A 190 -0.19 22.21 7.59
C VAL A 190 1.11 22.76 8.19
N SER A 191 1.74 23.72 7.54
CA SER A 191 2.88 24.47 8.10
C SER A 191 3.14 25.76 7.31
N LYS A 192 4.03 26.62 7.81
CA LYS A 192 4.47 27.85 7.14
C LYS A 192 5.06 27.60 5.74
N CYS A 193 5.68 26.44 5.53
CA CYS A 193 6.40 26.08 4.31
C CYS A 193 5.63 25.12 3.39
N GLU A 194 4.51 24.54 3.84
CA GLU A 194 3.75 23.54 3.09
C GLU A 194 2.38 24.08 2.66
N LYS A 195 2.22 24.27 1.34
CA LYS A 195 0.99 24.77 0.73
C LYS A 195 -0.09 23.69 0.52
N PHE A 196 0.27 22.41 0.54
CA PHE A 196 -0.62 21.29 0.24
C PHE A 196 -1.14 20.64 1.54
N GLY A 197 -2.44 20.32 1.59
CA GLY A 197 -3.09 19.76 2.78
C GLY A 197 -2.61 18.35 3.16
N TYR A 198 -3.11 17.82 4.28
CA TYR A 198 -2.77 16.49 4.82
C TYR A 198 -3.07 15.28 3.92
N GLY A 199 -3.55 15.46 2.68
CA GLY A 199 -3.98 14.38 1.79
C GLY A 199 -2.93 13.28 1.59
N TYR A 200 -1.68 13.65 1.29
CA TYR A 200 -0.58 12.69 1.12
C TYR A 200 -0.34 11.87 2.40
N MET A 201 -0.37 12.51 3.57
CA MET A 201 -0.16 11.85 4.87
C MET A 201 -1.33 10.94 5.24
N VAL A 202 -2.57 11.41 5.04
CA VAL A 202 -3.78 10.60 5.23
C VAL A 202 -3.70 9.33 4.39
N THR A 203 -3.24 9.43 3.14
CA THR A 203 -3.10 8.27 2.26
C THR A 203 -2.01 7.30 2.76
N GLN A 204 -0.85 7.78 3.19
CA GLN A 204 0.17 6.91 3.78
C GLN A 204 -0.38 6.19 5.03
N VAL A 205 -1.05 6.92 5.93
CA VAL A 205 -1.65 6.37 7.16
C VAL A 205 -2.71 5.32 6.83
N ALA A 206 -3.64 5.68 5.94
CA ALA A 206 -4.73 4.82 5.51
C ALA A 206 -4.24 3.56 4.78
N THR A 207 -3.04 3.56 4.21
CA THR A 207 -2.49 2.37 3.57
C THR A 207 -2.23 1.23 4.57
N THR A 208 -2.10 1.55 5.86
CA THR A 208 -1.82 0.59 6.94
C THR A 208 -3.05 0.26 7.78
N SER A 209 -3.13 -0.97 8.32
CA SER A 209 -4.19 -1.37 9.26
C SER A 209 -4.23 -0.51 10.54
N PRO A 210 -3.11 -0.29 11.30
CA PRO A 210 -3.14 0.56 12.49
C PRO A 210 -3.54 2.00 12.17
N GLY A 211 -3.06 2.56 11.05
CA GLY A 211 -3.43 3.90 10.62
C GLY A 211 -4.91 4.02 10.28
N MET A 212 -5.48 3.03 9.59
CA MET A 212 -6.93 3.00 9.33
C MET A 212 -7.75 2.90 10.61
N ALA A 213 -7.33 2.04 11.55
CA ALA A 213 -7.99 1.90 12.84
C ALA A 213 -7.98 3.24 13.62
N ALA A 214 -6.85 3.95 13.61
CA ALA A 214 -6.71 5.27 14.22
C ALA A 214 -7.65 6.30 13.55
N LEU A 215 -7.66 6.39 12.22
CA LEU A 215 -8.55 7.30 11.47
C LEU A 215 -10.04 7.00 11.72
N ARG A 216 -10.42 5.74 11.87
CA ARG A 216 -11.79 5.37 12.24
C ARG A 216 -12.12 5.85 13.66
N LYS A 217 -11.22 5.65 14.63
CA LYS A 217 -11.43 6.00 16.04
C LYS A 217 -11.58 7.51 16.26
N THR A 218 -10.90 8.34 15.46
CA THR A 218 -10.98 9.81 15.56
C THR A 218 -12.27 10.40 14.99
N GLY A 219 -13.09 9.61 14.29
CA GLY A 219 -14.28 10.09 13.61
C GLY A 219 -14.04 10.60 12.19
N TYR A 220 -12.78 10.61 11.69
CA TYR A 220 -12.45 11.07 10.35
C TYR A 220 -13.26 10.35 9.26
N MET A 221 -13.42 9.03 9.39
CA MET A 221 -14.22 8.24 8.44
C MET A 221 -15.70 8.60 8.46
N LYS A 222 -16.26 8.85 9.65
CA LYS A 222 -17.66 9.27 9.80
C LYS A 222 -17.87 10.66 9.18
N ALA A 223 -16.95 11.58 9.41
CA ALA A 223 -16.97 12.92 8.81
C ALA A 223 -16.85 12.86 7.28
N LEU A 224 -15.92 12.07 6.75
CA LEU A 224 -15.74 11.89 5.30
C LEU A 224 -17.01 11.34 4.62
N ILE A 225 -17.65 10.34 5.23
CA ILE A 225 -18.90 9.77 4.71
C ILE A 225 -20.04 10.78 4.82
N GLY A 226 -20.16 11.51 5.93
CA GLY A 226 -21.19 12.53 6.10
C GLY A 226 -21.06 13.69 5.10
N GLU A 227 -19.83 14.17 4.86
CA GLU A 227 -19.54 15.18 3.83
C GLU A 227 -19.89 14.66 2.44
N LEU A 228 -19.47 13.44 2.09
CA LEU A 228 -19.84 12.81 0.81
C LEU A 228 -21.36 12.69 0.67
N TRP A 229 -22.03 12.14 1.68
CA TRP A 229 -23.48 11.94 1.68
C TRP A 229 -24.25 13.25 1.51
N SER A 230 -23.75 14.34 2.10
CA SER A 230 -24.36 15.66 1.93
C SER A 230 -24.30 16.22 0.50
N VAL A 231 -23.39 15.70 -0.33
CA VAL A 231 -23.25 16.09 -1.74
C VAL A 231 -24.03 15.14 -2.66
N ILE A 232 -24.05 13.83 -2.36
CA ILE A 232 -24.78 12.84 -3.18
C ILE A 232 -26.27 12.74 -2.84
N GLU A 233 -26.68 13.14 -1.65
CA GLU A 233 -28.07 13.08 -1.20
C GLU A 233 -28.37 14.36 -0.41
N CYS A 234 -28.97 14.27 0.78
CA CYS A 234 -29.22 15.43 1.63
C CYS A 234 -28.26 15.45 2.83
N GLY A 235 -27.69 16.62 3.11
CA GLY A 235 -26.90 16.87 4.32
C GLY A 235 -27.75 17.07 5.59
N PRO A 236 -27.12 17.18 6.77
CA PRO A 236 -27.82 17.37 8.04
C PRO A 236 -28.37 18.79 8.27
N ILE A 237 -28.14 19.74 7.36
CA ILE A 237 -28.44 21.17 7.59
C ILE A 237 -29.92 21.48 7.34
N ASP A 238 -30.55 22.13 8.32
CA ASP A 238 -31.93 22.65 8.30
C ASP A 238 -32.13 23.83 7.34
N ILE A 239 -31.93 23.61 6.04
CA ILE A 239 -32.45 24.50 5.00
C ILE A 239 -33.66 23.76 4.39
N THR A 240 -34.76 24.49 4.21
CA THR A 240 -35.99 24.04 3.56
C THR A 240 -35.69 23.12 2.38
N LEU A 241 -36.41 21.99 2.29
CA LEU A 241 -36.30 20.93 1.26
C LEU A 241 -35.93 21.51 -0.12
N PHE A 242 -34.64 21.57 -0.41
CA PHE A 242 -34.14 21.60 -1.77
C PHE A 242 -33.82 20.16 -2.09
N THR A 243 -34.51 19.60 -3.09
CA THR A 243 -34.04 18.38 -3.74
C THR A 243 -32.55 18.53 -4.03
N PRO A 244 -31.71 17.53 -3.73
CA PRO A 244 -30.29 17.62 -4.05
C PRO A 244 -30.14 17.95 -5.53
N LYS A 245 -29.18 18.81 -5.86
CA LYS A 245 -28.96 19.21 -7.26
C LYS A 245 -28.72 17.94 -8.06
N SER A 246 -29.50 17.72 -9.12
CA SER A 246 -29.23 16.61 -10.04
C SER A 246 -27.92 16.88 -10.79
N TRP A 247 -27.13 15.84 -10.99
CA TRP A 247 -25.95 15.85 -11.86
C TRP A 247 -26.04 14.72 -12.89
N PRO A 248 -25.29 14.82 -14.00
CA PRO A 248 -25.28 13.78 -15.03
C PRO A 248 -24.91 12.42 -14.46
N VAL A 249 -25.50 11.36 -14.99
CA VAL A 249 -25.08 9.97 -14.71
C VAL A 249 -23.81 9.69 -15.52
N ASP A 250 -22.74 10.42 -15.21
CA ASP A 250 -21.39 10.23 -15.73
C ASP A 250 -20.59 9.41 -14.69
N PRO A 251 -19.80 8.40 -15.10
CA PRO A 251 -18.94 7.64 -14.20
C PRO A 251 -18.06 8.50 -13.27
N ILE A 252 -17.72 9.75 -13.59
CA ILE A 252 -17.15 10.67 -12.59
C ILE A 252 -17.58 12.12 -12.82
N ASP A 253 -18.69 12.53 -12.20
CA ASP A 253 -19.09 13.94 -12.22
C ASP A 253 -18.03 14.86 -11.55
N LYS A 254 -17.76 16.01 -12.17
CA LYS A 254 -16.74 16.98 -11.69
C LYS A 254 -17.00 17.48 -10.27
N SER A 255 -18.26 17.57 -9.85
CA SER A 255 -18.63 18.03 -8.50
C SER A 255 -18.32 16.98 -7.42
N LEU A 256 -18.42 15.69 -7.77
CA LEU A 256 -18.16 14.56 -6.88
C LEU A 256 -16.71 14.08 -6.90
N HIS A 257 -15.96 14.42 -7.94
CA HIS A 257 -14.59 13.98 -8.17
C HIS A 257 -13.69 14.14 -6.93
N LYS A 258 -13.70 15.30 -6.27
CA LYS A 258 -12.88 15.53 -5.06
C LYS A 258 -13.24 14.56 -3.92
N HIS A 259 -14.53 14.29 -3.71
CA HIS A 259 -14.99 13.40 -2.65
C HIS A 259 -14.67 11.94 -2.98
N MET A 260 -14.82 11.57 -4.25
CA MET A 260 -14.38 10.28 -4.78
C MET A 260 -12.88 10.07 -4.49
N ILE A 261 -12.00 10.98 -4.92
CA ILE A 261 -10.55 10.87 -4.68
C ILE A 261 -10.22 10.75 -3.19
N ARG A 262 -10.86 11.53 -2.31
CA ARG A 262 -10.65 11.42 -0.85
C ARG A 262 -11.05 10.05 -0.30
N LEU A 263 -12.16 9.49 -0.76
CA LEU A 263 -12.60 8.16 -0.36
C LEU A 263 -11.63 7.08 -0.90
N LEU A 264 -11.18 7.23 -2.13
CA LEU A 264 -10.24 6.29 -2.77
C LEU A 264 -8.88 6.28 -2.10
N ASN A 265 -8.36 7.44 -1.70
CA ASN A 265 -7.10 7.55 -0.96
C ASN A 265 -7.10 6.67 0.30
N VAL A 266 -8.27 6.52 0.91
CA VAL A 266 -8.49 5.72 2.13
C VAL A 266 -8.76 4.24 1.81
N LEU A 267 -9.56 3.95 0.78
CA LEU A 267 -9.96 2.58 0.41
C LEU A 267 -8.95 1.87 -0.50
N SER A 268 -7.75 2.43 -0.66
CA SER A 268 -6.84 1.97 -1.69
C SER A 268 -5.98 0.77 -1.34
N SER A 269 -5.90 0.37 -0.07
CA SER A 269 -5.15 -0.82 0.34
C SER A 269 -6.06 -1.86 1.01
N PHE A 270 -5.76 -3.13 0.78
CA PHE A 270 -6.50 -4.23 1.41
C PHE A 270 -6.50 -4.18 2.94
N PRO A 271 -5.37 -3.90 3.64
CA PRO A 271 -5.39 -3.78 5.10
C PRO A 271 -6.39 -2.74 5.63
N ALA A 272 -6.54 -1.61 4.95
CA ALA A 272 -7.54 -0.60 5.31
C ALA A 272 -8.96 -1.09 5.07
N VAL A 273 -9.19 -1.66 3.88
CA VAL A 273 -10.51 -2.18 3.50
C VAL A 273 -10.96 -3.28 4.48
N TYR A 274 -10.06 -4.17 4.87
CA TYR A 274 -10.34 -5.21 5.87
C TYR A 274 -10.63 -4.61 7.26
N GLU A 275 -9.89 -3.57 7.69
CA GLU A 275 -10.16 -2.93 8.98
C GLU A 275 -11.55 -2.26 9.02
N LEU A 276 -12.02 -1.72 7.89
CA LEU A 276 -13.33 -1.07 7.76
C LEU A 276 -14.49 -2.06 7.59
N LEU A 277 -14.31 -3.12 6.80
CA LEU A 277 -15.41 -3.99 6.34
C LEU A 277 -15.27 -5.46 6.75
N GLY A 278 -14.08 -5.89 7.15
CA GLY A 278 -13.82 -7.26 7.57
C GLY A 278 -14.76 -7.68 8.71
N ASP A 279 -15.38 -8.84 8.52
CA ASP A 279 -16.33 -9.48 9.43
C ASP A 279 -17.54 -8.59 9.80
N THR A 280 -17.86 -7.61 8.95
CA THR A 280 -18.93 -6.62 9.19
C THR A 280 -20.10 -6.90 8.26
N GLN A 281 -21.27 -7.20 8.82
CA GLN A 281 -22.49 -7.39 8.02
C GLN A 281 -23.01 -6.06 7.47
N LEU A 282 -23.72 -6.11 6.34
CA LEU A 282 -24.41 -4.93 5.81
C LEU A 282 -25.55 -4.54 6.75
N PRO A 283 -25.65 -3.26 7.17
CA PRO A 283 -26.69 -2.80 8.08
C PRO A 283 -28.03 -2.57 7.35
N THR A 284 -28.51 -3.58 6.62
CA THR A 284 -29.77 -3.53 5.87
C THR A 284 -30.95 -3.32 6.81
N LYS A 285 -31.84 -2.38 6.47
CA LYS A 285 -33.07 -2.09 7.23
C LYS A 285 -34.32 -2.30 6.39
N GLN A 286 -35.44 -2.56 7.05
CA GLN A 286 -36.76 -2.64 6.39
C GLN A 286 -37.28 -1.27 5.94
N SER A 287 -36.82 -0.19 6.58
CA SER A 287 -37.11 1.20 6.22
C SER A 287 -35.94 2.09 6.63
N TYR A 288 -35.78 3.20 5.92
CA TYR A 288 -34.75 4.21 6.19
C TYR A 288 -35.42 5.58 6.33
N GLY A 289 -34.90 6.42 7.22
CA GLY A 289 -35.32 7.81 7.27
C GLY A 289 -34.77 8.62 6.09
N PHE A 290 -35.54 9.58 5.55
CA PHE A 290 -35.07 10.45 4.47
C PHE A 290 -33.81 11.28 4.81
N ARG A 291 -33.56 11.52 6.10
CA ARG A 291 -32.38 12.24 6.62
C ARG A 291 -31.33 11.32 7.24
N GLU A 292 -31.53 10.01 7.14
CA GLU A 292 -30.59 9.06 7.71
C GLU A 292 -29.30 9.05 6.89
N ILE A 293 -28.17 9.26 7.56
CA ILE A 293 -26.84 9.28 6.95
C ILE A 293 -26.11 7.99 7.35
N PRO A 294 -25.45 7.28 6.42
CA PRO A 294 -24.60 6.16 6.78
C PRO A 294 -23.46 6.59 7.71
N GLU A 295 -23.31 5.90 8.84
CA GLU A 295 -22.24 6.22 9.81
C GLU A 295 -20.92 5.49 9.52
N CYS A 296 -20.94 4.51 8.62
CA CYS A 296 -19.80 3.65 8.33
C CYS A 296 -19.76 3.22 6.86
N MET A 297 -18.60 2.71 6.42
CA MET A 297 -18.40 2.29 5.03
C MET A 297 -19.35 1.16 4.61
N ALA A 298 -19.64 0.21 5.50
CA ALA A 298 -20.60 -0.86 5.23
C ALA A 298 -22.01 -0.31 4.97
N GLY A 299 -22.44 0.70 5.73
CA GLY A 299 -23.73 1.37 5.52
C GLY A 299 -23.76 2.19 4.22
N LEU A 300 -22.64 2.80 3.84
CA LEU A 300 -22.54 3.48 2.55
C LEU A 300 -22.71 2.47 1.40
N LEU A 301 -21.92 1.38 1.40
CA LEU A 301 -22.03 0.33 0.37
C LEU A 301 -23.43 -0.31 0.34
N ASP A 302 -24.03 -0.55 1.51
CA ASP A 302 -25.39 -1.10 1.59
C ASP A 302 -26.42 -0.24 0.84
N ARG A 303 -26.31 1.09 0.97
CA ARG A 303 -27.26 2.04 0.40
C ARG A 303 -26.94 2.53 -1.01
N VAL A 304 -25.70 2.42 -1.50
CA VAL A 304 -25.37 2.89 -2.86
C VAL A 304 -24.84 1.81 -3.79
N VAL A 305 -24.37 0.67 -3.27
CA VAL A 305 -23.90 -0.45 -4.11
C VAL A 305 -24.92 -1.57 -4.13
N PHE A 306 -25.42 -1.99 -2.97
CA PHE A 306 -26.30 -3.15 -2.84
C PHE A 306 -27.78 -2.74 -2.89
N MET A 307 -28.21 -2.16 -4.01
CA MET A 307 -29.59 -1.72 -4.25
C MET A 307 -30.54 -2.89 -4.51
N ASP A 308 -30.76 -3.73 -3.51
CA ASP A 308 -31.50 -5.01 -3.60
C ASP A 308 -32.87 -5.01 -2.91
N SER A 309 -33.33 -3.86 -2.40
CA SER A 309 -34.64 -3.76 -1.74
C SER A 309 -35.36 -2.44 -2.04
N PRO A 310 -36.70 -2.44 -2.12
CA PRO A 310 -37.48 -1.20 -2.31
C PRO A 310 -37.17 -0.14 -1.25
N ALA A 311 -36.91 -0.56 -0.01
CA ALA A 311 -36.55 0.34 1.09
C ALA A 311 -35.29 1.17 0.77
N LYS A 312 -34.28 0.56 0.12
CA LYS A 312 -33.06 1.26 -0.29
C LYS A 312 -33.33 2.21 -1.45
N PHE A 313 -34.07 1.78 -2.47
CA PHE A 313 -34.49 2.64 -3.59
C PHE A 313 -35.25 3.87 -3.10
N HIS A 314 -36.24 3.70 -2.23
CA HIS A 314 -37.02 4.81 -1.68
C HIS A 314 -36.25 5.69 -0.69
N SER A 315 -35.06 5.25 -0.24
CA SER A 315 -34.24 6.02 0.68
C SER A 315 -33.38 7.09 0.00
N LEU A 316 -33.20 7.02 -1.33
CA LEU A 316 -32.34 7.91 -2.11
C LEU A 316 -33.20 8.88 -2.93
N PHE A 317 -32.76 10.14 -3.00
CA PHE A 317 -33.35 11.13 -3.90
C PHE A 317 -32.81 10.97 -5.32
N ASN A 318 -31.51 10.71 -5.46
CA ASN A 318 -30.83 10.57 -6.75
C ASN A 318 -30.36 9.11 -6.97
N VAL A 319 -31.32 8.19 -7.08
CA VAL A 319 -31.08 6.73 -7.15
C VAL A 319 -29.98 6.36 -8.16
N ASP A 320 -30.13 6.76 -9.43
CA ASP A 320 -29.22 6.35 -10.51
C ASP A 320 -27.82 6.93 -10.31
N GLN A 321 -27.72 8.21 -9.91
CA GLN A 321 -26.45 8.88 -9.67
C GLN A 321 -25.72 8.30 -8.45
N SER A 322 -26.42 8.10 -7.34
CA SER A 322 -25.86 7.51 -6.13
C SER A 322 -25.44 6.08 -6.38
N HIS A 323 -26.24 5.31 -7.13
CA HIS A 323 -25.87 3.95 -7.50
C HIS A 323 -24.65 3.91 -8.44
N MET A 324 -24.59 4.79 -9.44
CA MET A 324 -23.41 4.95 -10.30
C MET A 324 -22.15 5.28 -9.49
N PHE A 325 -22.24 6.24 -8.57
CA PHE A 325 -21.13 6.56 -7.67
C PHE A 325 -20.70 5.34 -6.85
N GLY A 326 -21.65 4.60 -6.29
CA GLY A 326 -21.41 3.36 -5.56
C GLY A 326 -20.68 2.31 -6.41
N LEU A 327 -21.14 2.07 -7.63
CA LEU A 327 -20.50 1.13 -8.56
C LEU A 327 -19.06 1.56 -8.89
N ARG A 328 -18.79 2.85 -9.05
CA ARG A 328 -17.42 3.36 -9.28
C ARG A 328 -16.50 3.14 -8.08
N VAL A 329 -16.99 3.38 -6.86
CA VAL A 329 -16.27 3.00 -5.64
C VAL A 329 -15.99 1.50 -5.62
N LEU A 330 -17.00 0.68 -5.91
CA LEU A 330 -16.84 -0.78 -5.95
C LEU A 330 -15.80 -1.22 -6.98
N SER A 331 -15.84 -0.67 -8.21
CA SER A 331 -14.89 -0.97 -9.29
C SER A 331 -13.43 -0.77 -8.86
N LEU A 332 -13.18 0.30 -8.10
CA LEU A 332 -11.84 0.61 -7.59
C LEU A 332 -11.42 -0.29 -6.43
N MET A 333 -12.36 -0.64 -5.54
CA MET A 333 -12.10 -1.60 -4.46
C MET A 333 -11.78 -2.99 -5.02
N VAL A 334 -12.53 -3.47 -6.01
CA VAL A 334 -12.32 -4.82 -6.60
C VAL A 334 -11.11 -4.90 -7.53
N SER A 335 -10.46 -3.76 -7.81
CA SER A 335 -9.18 -3.76 -8.54
C SER A 335 -8.06 -4.36 -7.69
N CYS A 336 -8.20 -4.40 -6.36
CA CYS A 336 -7.35 -5.19 -5.48
C CYS A 336 -7.97 -6.59 -5.34
N LEU A 337 -7.20 -7.62 -5.70
CA LEU A 337 -7.75 -8.99 -5.71
C LEU A 337 -8.17 -9.47 -4.32
N ASP A 338 -7.43 -9.15 -3.26
CA ASP A 338 -7.82 -9.53 -1.89
C ASP A 338 -9.08 -8.81 -1.42
N SER A 339 -9.21 -7.51 -1.72
CA SER A 339 -10.44 -6.76 -1.44
C SER A 339 -11.63 -7.33 -2.21
N PHE A 340 -11.43 -7.71 -3.48
CA PHE A 340 -12.46 -8.40 -4.25
C PHE A 340 -12.86 -9.73 -3.60
N LEU A 341 -11.90 -10.60 -3.30
CA LEU A 341 -12.17 -11.90 -2.70
C LEU A 341 -12.93 -11.76 -1.37
N MET A 342 -12.55 -10.79 -0.55
CA MET A 342 -13.24 -10.48 0.70
C MET A 342 -14.68 -10.05 0.45
N LEU A 343 -14.91 -9.04 -0.39
CA LEU A 343 -16.24 -8.54 -0.72
C LEU A 343 -17.12 -9.64 -1.33
N GLN A 344 -16.57 -10.47 -2.23
CA GLN A 344 -17.29 -11.57 -2.84
C GLN A 344 -17.66 -12.64 -1.81
N SER A 345 -16.73 -13.03 -0.93
CA SER A 345 -16.99 -14.04 0.10
C SER A 345 -18.01 -13.60 1.15
N GLN A 346 -18.04 -12.30 1.49
CA GLN A 346 -18.88 -11.76 2.55
C GLN A 346 -20.24 -11.26 2.04
N TYR A 347 -20.28 -10.65 0.85
CA TYR A 347 -21.46 -9.95 0.33
C TYR A 347 -22.00 -10.48 -1.00
N GLN A 348 -21.34 -11.47 -1.61
CA GLN A 348 -21.80 -12.09 -2.88
C GLN A 348 -22.00 -11.03 -3.98
N ILE A 349 -20.99 -10.19 -4.17
CA ILE A 349 -21.10 -9.01 -5.04
C ILE A 349 -21.43 -9.40 -6.49
N GLN A 350 -20.85 -10.48 -7.00
CA GLN A 350 -21.09 -10.91 -8.37
C GLN A 350 -22.54 -11.35 -8.56
N GLU A 351 -23.08 -12.14 -7.63
CA GLU A 351 -24.46 -12.63 -7.67
C GLU A 351 -25.45 -11.47 -7.62
N LYS A 352 -25.23 -10.49 -6.73
CA LYS A 352 -26.09 -9.31 -6.63
C LYS A 352 -26.05 -8.46 -7.90
N LEU A 353 -24.87 -8.24 -8.48
CA LEU A 353 -24.73 -7.47 -9.71
C LEU A 353 -25.34 -8.20 -10.92
N LEU A 354 -25.18 -9.53 -11.01
CA LEU A 354 -25.81 -10.35 -12.06
C LEU A 354 -27.32 -10.35 -11.95
N ALA A 355 -27.88 -10.45 -10.73
CA ALA A 355 -29.31 -10.35 -10.49
C ALA A 355 -29.85 -9.00 -10.95
N ALA A 356 -29.20 -7.90 -10.52
CA ALA A 356 -29.57 -6.56 -10.98
C ALA A 356 -29.48 -6.42 -12.51
N GLN A 357 -28.48 -7.03 -13.15
CA GLN A 357 -28.34 -7.01 -14.60
C GLN A 357 -29.47 -7.79 -15.29
N SER A 358 -29.89 -8.91 -14.69
CA SER A 358 -31.03 -9.70 -15.15
C SER A 358 -32.36 -8.95 -15.01
N ASP A 359 -32.52 -8.13 -13.97
CA ASP A 359 -33.72 -7.33 -13.75
C ASP A 359 -33.80 -6.15 -14.75
N ASN A 360 -32.67 -5.70 -15.30
CA ASN A 360 -32.60 -4.62 -16.27
C ASN A 360 -32.86 -5.08 -17.72
N GLN A 361 -33.95 -5.80 -17.96
CA GLN A 361 -34.34 -6.32 -19.27
C GLN A 361 -35.53 -5.55 -19.87
N ALA A 362 -35.49 -5.33 -21.18
CA ALA A 362 -36.63 -4.73 -21.89
C ALA A 362 -37.84 -5.68 -21.88
N VAL A 363 -39.04 -5.13 -21.65
CA VAL A 363 -40.29 -5.90 -21.49
C VAL A 363 -40.84 -6.46 -22.83
N ASN A 364 -40.18 -6.18 -23.97
CA ASN A 364 -40.70 -6.57 -25.28
C ASN A 364 -40.41 -8.03 -25.67
N LYS A 365 -41.44 -8.66 -26.25
CA LYS A 365 -41.55 -10.10 -26.51
C LYS A 365 -40.50 -10.60 -27.52
N ASP A 366 -40.06 -11.84 -27.29
CA ASP A 366 -39.21 -12.72 -28.08
C ASP A 366 -37.68 -12.66 -27.87
N ARG A 367 -37.11 -11.59 -27.29
CA ARG A 367 -35.70 -11.57 -26.86
C ARG A 367 -35.50 -10.84 -25.53
N LYS A 368 -34.90 -11.53 -24.56
CA LYS A 368 -34.42 -10.92 -23.31
C LYS A 368 -33.14 -10.11 -23.58
N GLU A 369 -33.29 -8.91 -24.13
CA GLU A 369 -32.18 -7.98 -24.32
C GLU A 369 -32.04 -7.08 -23.08
N ILE A 370 -30.82 -7.02 -22.53
CA ILE A 370 -30.47 -6.14 -21.40
C ILE A 370 -30.46 -4.70 -21.90
N ILE A 371 -31.11 -3.81 -21.15
CA ILE A 371 -31.15 -2.37 -21.45
C ILE A 371 -29.72 -1.82 -21.30
N VAL A 372 -29.25 -1.16 -22.36
CA VAL A 372 -27.94 -0.51 -22.39
C VAL A 372 -28.10 0.92 -21.85
N ASP A 373 -27.75 1.07 -20.58
CA ASP A 373 -27.62 2.35 -19.88
C ASP A 373 -26.27 2.42 -19.14
N MET A 374 -25.95 3.57 -18.54
CA MET A 374 -24.67 3.75 -17.85
C MET A 374 -24.49 2.76 -16.68
N LEU A 375 -25.55 2.47 -15.91
CA LEU A 375 -25.51 1.51 -14.79
C LEU A 375 -25.19 0.10 -15.29
N SER A 376 -25.80 -0.34 -16.39
CA SER A 376 -25.60 -1.65 -17.02
C SER A 376 -24.18 -1.80 -17.58
N VAL A 377 -23.60 -0.71 -18.10
CA VAL A 377 -22.21 -0.65 -18.61
C VAL A 377 -21.21 -0.76 -17.46
N GLU A 378 -21.40 0.02 -16.38
CA GLU A 378 -20.49 -0.03 -15.23
C GLU A 378 -20.58 -1.37 -14.50
N ARG A 379 -21.79 -1.92 -14.30
CA ARG A 379 -21.99 -3.27 -13.75
C ARG A 379 -21.29 -4.32 -14.60
N ASN A 380 -21.44 -4.26 -15.92
CA ASN A 380 -20.76 -5.18 -16.83
C ASN A 380 -19.23 -5.06 -16.73
N SER A 381 -18.68 -3.84 -16.66
CA SER A 381 -17.25 -3.63 -16.42
C SER A 381 -16.77 -4.31 -15.13
N ILE A 382 -17.50 -4.18 -14.03
CA ILE A 382 -17.16 -4.81 -12.75
C ILE A 382 -17.25 -6.34 -12.85
N LEU A 383 -18.30 -6.87 -13.47
CA LEU A 383 -18.50 -8.31 -13.65
C LEU A 383 -17.39 -8.96 -14.50
N VAL A 384 -16.99 -8.32 -15.60
CA VAL A 384 -15.85 -8.80 -16.42
C VAL A 384 -14.56 -8.76 -15.61
N ARG A 385 -14.26 -7.63 -14.96
CA ARG A 385 -13.02 -7.42 -14.18
C ARG A 385 -12.86 -8.40 -13.03
N THR A 386 -13.96 -8.75 -12.36
CA THR A 386 -13.97 -9.66 -11.22
C THR A 386 -13.99 -11.14 -11.63
N TYR A 387 -14.36 -11.44 -12.88
CA TYR A 387 -14.37 -12.82 -13.39
C TYR A 387 -13.07 -13.20 -14.11
N LEU A 388 -12.50 -12.29 -14.90
CA LEU A 388 -11.29 -12.51 -15.70
C LEU A 388 -10.06 -11.89 -15.03
N VAL A 389 -9.02 -12.70 -14.87
CA VAL A 389 -7.69 -12.26 -14.46
C VAL A 389 -6.76 -12.34 -15.67
N GLY A 390 -5.89 -11.34 -15.83
CA GLY A 390 -4.89 -11.31 -16.90
C GLY A 390 -4.34 -9.92 -17.16
N GLY A 391 -3.14 -9.88 -17.74
CA GLY A 391 -2.50 -8.66 -18.21
C GLY A 391 -3.17 -8.03 -19.44
N PRO A 392 -2.57 -6.97 -20.01
CA PRO A 392 -3.12 -6.23 -21.15
C PRO A 392 -3.43 -7.10 -22.37
N THR A 393 -2.65 -8.15 -22.62
CA THR A 393 -2.84 -9.01 -23.80
C THR A 393 -3.70 -10.25 -23.53
N GLU A 394 -4.15 -10.43 -22.28
CA GLU A 394 -4.74 -11.67 -21.79
C GLU A 394 -6.23 -11.54 -21.46
N ARG A 395 -6.74 -10.32 -21.33
CA ARG A 395 -8.17 -10.04 -21.19
C ARG A 395 -8.51 -8.71 -21.86
N VAL A 396 -9.75 -8.58 -22.30
CA VAL A 396 -10.29 -7.32 -22.81
C VAL A 396 -11.28 -6.77 -21.80
N LEU A 397 -11.08 -5.54 -21.35
CA LEU A 397 -12.01 -4.83 -20.47
C LEU A 397 -12.96 -3.98 -21.32
N PRO A 398 -14.28 -3.97 -21.04
CA PRO A 398 -15.22 -3.14 -21.77
C PRO A 398 -14.98 -1.65 -21.52
N THR A 399 -15.29 -0.84 -22.53
CA THR A 399 -15.31 0.63 -22.38
C THR A 399 -16.44 1.06 -21.46
N ARG A 400 -16.24 2.15 -20.71
CA ARG A 400 -17.23 2.67 -19.76
C ARG A 400 -18.06 3.84 -20.29
N SER A 401 -17.69 4.37 -21.46
CA SER A 401 -18.41 5.45 -22.12
C SER A 401 -19.40 4.90 -23.13
N LEU A 402 -20.60 5.47 -23.13
CA LEU A 402 -21.53 5.35 -24.24
C LEU A 402 -21.13 6.42 -25.27
N GLU A 403 -20.74 6.02 -26.48
CA GLU A 403 -20.39 6.99 -27.54
C GLU A 403 -21.64 7.81 -27.93
N ASP A 404 -21.49 9.13 -28.06
CA ASP A 404 -22.58 10.04 -28.49
C ASP A 404 -23.05 9.81 -29.95
N SER A 405 -22.31 9.00 -30.72
CA SER A 405 -22.44 8.88 -32.18
C SER A 405 -23.39 7.78 -32.66
N GLY A 406 -24.52 7.52 -32.00
CA GLY A 406 -25.58 6.60 -32.50
C GLY A 406 -25.14 5.15 -32.79
N THR A 407 -23.89 4.81 -32.51
CA THR A 407 -23.30 3.48 -32.60
C THR A 407 -23.77 2.66 -31.39
N ARG A 408 -24.26 1.44 -31.64
CA ARG A 408 -24.62 0.52 -30.54
C ARG A 408 -23.35 0.21 -29.73
N TYR A 409 -23.48 0.22 -28.41
CA TYR A 409 -22.43 -0.18 -27.49
C TYR A 409 -21.82 -1.54 -27.90
N SER A 410 -20.50 -1.55 -28.12
CA SER A 410 -19.80 -2.62 -28.84
C SER A 410 -19.52 -3.88 -28.01
N PHE A 411 -19.74 -3.84 -26.70
CA PHE A 411 -19.42 -4.95 -25.79
C PHE A 411 -20.69 -5.70 -25.36
N PRO A 412 -20.70 -7.05 -25.42
CA PRO A 412 -21.88 -7.83 -25.05
C PRO A 412 -22.14 -7.78 -23.54
N LEU A 413 -23.32 -7.28 -23.15
CA LEU A 413 -23.79 -7.36 -21.76
C LEU A 413 -24.27 -8.79 -21.44
N PHE A 414 -24.09 -9.24 -20.19
CA PHE A 414 -24.49 -10.57 -19.74
C PHE A 414 -25.02 -10.56 -18.31
N SER A 415 -25.91 -11.50 -17.97
CA SER A 415 -26.51 -11.65 -16.64
C SER A 415 -26.21 -13.01 -15.98
N SER A 416 -25.31 -13.80 -16.56
CA SER A 416 -24.83 -15.06 -15.99
C SER A 416 -23.40 -15.37 -16.45
N PHE A 417 -22.61 -16.01 -15.59
CA PHE A 417 -21.29 -16.54 -15.98
C PHE A 417 -21.40 -17.87 -16.75
N PRO A 418 -20.40 -18.24 -17.59
CA PRO A 418 -19.14 -17.54 -17.86
C PRO A 418 -19.33 -16.27 -18.69
N VAL A 419 -18.32 -15.39 -18.66
CA VAL A 419 -18.32 -14.17 -19.48
C VAL A 419 -18.29 -14.52 -20.99
N PRO A 420 -18.83 -13.64 -21.86
CA PRO A 420 -18.71 -13.78 -23.31
C PRO A 420 -17.25 -13.91 -23.79
N ARG A 421 -17.03 -14.64 -24.90
CA ARG A 421 -15.69 -14.98 -25.41
C ARG A 421 -14.92 -13.76 -25.91
N GLU A 422 -15.61 -12.69 -26.26
CA GLU A 422 -15.08 -11.40 -26.70
C GLU A 422 -14.16 -10.77 -25.66
N TYR A 423 -14.38 -11.08 -24.37
CA TYR A 423 -13.54 -10.60 -23.27
C TYR A 423 -12.27 -11.45 -23.05
N SER A 424 -12.20 -12.64 -23.66
CA SER A 424 -11.11 -13.62 -23.49
C SER A 424 -10.37 -13.83 -24.82
N PRO A 425 -9.30 -13.07 -25.08
CA PRO A 425 -8.54 -13.21 -26.31
C PRO A 425 -7.89 -14.60 -26.38
N ASN A 426 -7.81 -15.15 -27.59
CA ASN A 426 -7.13 -16.42 -27.82
C ASN A 426 -5.62 -16.22 -27.67
N LEU A 427 -5.03 -16.81 -26.62
CA LEU A 427 -3.59 -16.81 -26.36
C LEU A 427 -2.80 -17.76 -27.30
N GLY A 428 -3.16 -17.79 -28.58
CA GLY A 428 -2.61 -18.70 -29.58
C GLY A 428 -1.07 -18.75 -29.57
N GLY A 429 -0.54 -19.94 -29.33
CA GLY A 429 0.82 -20.40 -29.65
C GLY A 429 1.96 -19.37 -29.59
N ARG A 430 2.33 -18.88 -28.39
CA ARG A 430 3.66 -18.29 -28.15
C ARG A 430 4.78 -19.35 -28.20
N SER A 431 4.67 -20.33 -29.10
CA SER A 431 5.70 -21.33 -29.39
C SER A 431 6.45 -20.91 -30.64
N GLY A 432 7.29 -19.90 -30.49
CA GLY A 432 8.44 -19.78 -31.39
C GLY A 432 9.37 -20.96 -31.11
N ILE A 433 9.86 -21.62 -32.17
CA ILE A 433 10.98 -22.54 -32.07
C ILE A 433 12.19 -21.70 -31.62
N MET A 434 12.49 -21.71 -30.33
CA MET A 434 13.77 -21.23 -29.81
C MET A 434 14.84 -22.26 -30.19
N PRO A 435 15.91 -21.88 -30.92
CA PRO A 435 17.11 -22.69 -30.99
C PRO A 435 17.75 -22.82 -29.60
N ASP A 436 18.52 -23.88 -29.38
CA ASP A 436 19.31 -24.05 -28.16
C ASP A 436 20.15 -22.81 -27.88
N ASN A 437 19.99 -22.26 -26.68
CA ASN A 437 20.70 -21.08 -26.22
C ASN A 437 21.69 -21.45 -25.11
N GLU A 438 22.77 -20.68 -24.99
CA GLU A 438 23.81 -20.83 -23.96
C GLU A 438 23.24 -20.95 -22.53
N LEU A 439 22.12 -20.28 -22.24
CA LEU A 439 21.42 -20.36 -20.95
C LEU A 439 20.79 -21.75 -20.72
N THR A 440 20.18 -22.35 -21.73
CA THR A 440 19.59 -23.69 -21.63
C THR A 440 20.67 -24.74 -21.52
N GLU A 441 21.75 -24.62 -22.31
CA GLU A 441 22.93 -25.50 -22.22
C GLU A 441 23.59 -25.41 -20.83
N PHE A 442 23.71 -24.21 -20.26
CA PHE A 442 24.24 -24.01 -18.91
C PHE A 442 23.40 -24.71 -17.83
N LEU A 443 22.07 -24.63 -17.92
CA LEU A 443 21.17 -25.29 -16.97
C LEU A 443 21.18 -26.82 -17.12
N ASP A 444 21.46 -27.33 -18.31
CA ASP A 444 21.53 -28.77 -18.59
C ASP A 444 22.92 -29.38 -18.32
N SER A 445 23.94 -28.54 -18.10
CA SER A 445 25.30 -28.98 -17.81
C SER A 445 25.41 -29.69 -16.44
N ARG A 446 25.88 -30.94 -16.47
CA ARG A 446 26.23 -31.71 -15.25
C ARG A 446 27.52 -31.25 -14.57
N ARG A 447 28.36 -30.46 -15.25
CA ARG A 447 29.59 -29.86 -14.70
C ARG A 447 29.29 -28.42 -14.32
N SER A 448 28.61 -28.25 -13.20
CA SER A 448 28.16 -26.94 -12.74
C SER A 448 29.17 -26.32 -11.77
N GLU A 449 29.49 -25.05 -11.99
CA GLU A 449 30.11 -24.18 -10.97
C GLU A 449 29.23 -24.20 -9.70
N LYS A 450 29.80 -24.04 -8.50
CA LYS A 450 29.06 -24.12 -7.23
C LYS A 450 29.02 -22.77 -6.53
N GLY A 451 27.98 -22.55 -5.74
CA GLY A 451 27.81 -21.36 -4.90
C GLY A 451 27.74 -20.07 -5.74
N LYS A 452 28.47 -19.05 -5.32
CA LYS A 452 28.39 -17.69 -5.88
C LYS A 452 28.75 -17.60 -7.36
N ALA A 453 29.74 -18.37 -7.82
CA ALA A 453 30.15 -18.39 -9.23
C ALA A 453 29.01 -18.81 -10.18
N TRP A 454 28.21 -19.80 -9.77
CA TRP A 454 27.04 -20.22 -10.52
C TRP A 454 26.00 -19.11 -10.65
N VAL A 455 25.72 -18.41 -9.54
CA VAL A 455 24.75 -17.30 -9.50
C VAL A 455 25.22 -16.16 -10.40
N ASP A 456 26.49 -15.78 -10.32
CA ASP A 456 27.06 -14.71 -11.14
C ASP A 456 27.03 -15.06 -12.64
N LYS A 457 27.35 -16.31 -12.98
CA LYS A 457 27.25 -16.81 -14.36
C LYS A 457 25.81 -16.83 -14.87
N CYS A 458 24.88 -17.31 -14.04
CA CYS A 458 23.44 -17.30 -14.34
C CYS A 458 22.93 -15.87 -14.56
N ARG A 459 23.31 -14.93 -13.70
CA ARG A 459 22.99 -13.50 -13.82
C ARG A 459 23.47 -12.91 -15.14
N ASN A 460 24.71 -13.20 -15.53
CA ASN A 460 25.29 -12.71 -16.78
C ASN A 460 24.59 -13.30 -18.02
N LEU A 461 24.32 -14.62 -18.01
CA LEU A 461 23.62 -15.29 -19.11
C LEU A 461 22.17 -14.81 -19.24
N LEU A 462 21.46 -14.66 -18.12
CA LEU A 462 20.10 -14.12 -18.09
C LEU A 462 20.06 -12.69 -18.63
N SER A 463 21.01 -11.84 -18.21
CA SER A 463 21.11 -10.45 -18.68
C SER A 463 21.34 -10.37 -20.19
N LYS A 464 22.26 -11.18 -20.73
CA LYS A 464 22.52 -11.27 -22.17
C LYS A 464 21.30 -11.78 -22.95
N PHE A 465 20.59 -12.74 -22.39
CA PHE A 465 19.42 -13.33 -23.02
C PHE A 465 18.26 -12.33 -23.09
N PHE A 466 18.00 -11.59 -22.01
CA PHE A 466 16.98 -10.53 -22.00
C PHE A 466 17.33 -9.38 -22.94
N ALA A 467 18.62 -9.06 -23.11
CA ALA A 467 19.07 -8.04 -24.06
C ALA A 467 18.90 -8.44 -25.54
N SER A 468 18.87 -9.74 -25.86
CA SER A 468 18.81 -10.23 -27.25
C SER A 468 17.42 -10.65 -27.71
N LYS A 469 16.68 -11.42 -26.89
CA LYS A 469 15.33 -11.95 -27.21
C LYS A 469 14.46 -12.13 -25.96
N GLY A 470 14.22 -11.04 -25.23
CA GLY A 470 13.49 -11.05 -23.95
C GLY A 470 12.06 -11.63 -23.97
N ASP A 471 11.36 -11.60 -25.11
CA ASP A 471 9.95 -12.01 -25.20
C ASP A 471 9.71 -13.50 -25.53
N GLN A 472 10.74 -14.35 -25.56
CA GLN A 472 10.60 -15.75 -26.03
C GLN A 472 11.05 -16.82 -25.02
N VAL A 473 11.06 -16.50 -23.73
CA VAL A 473 11.47 -17.46 -22.69
C VAL A 473 10.40 -18.53 -22.50
N LYS A 474 10.74 -19.80 -22.79
CA LYS A 474 9.83 -20.93 -22.56
C LYS A 474 9.62 -21.14 -21.05
N GLY A 475 8.39 -21.46 -20.64
CA GLY A 475 8.07 -21.78 -19.24
C GLY A 475 8.93 -22.90 -18.63
N ALA A 476 9.31 -23.90 -19.43
CA ALA A 476 10.21 -24.97 -18.98
C ALA A 476 11.61 -24.46 -18.57
N VAL A 477 12.14 -23.43 -19.23
CA VAL A 477 13.43 -22.82 -18.86
C VAL A 477 13.29 -22.05 -17.54
N ILE A 478 12.17 -21.33 -17.37
CA ILE A 478 11.86 -20.61 -16.12
C ILE A 478 11.79 -21.59 -14.94
N GLN A 479 11.08 -22.71 -15.08
CA GLN A 479 11.01 -23.75 -14.05
C GLN A 479 12.41 -24.24 -13.63
N LYS A 480 13.27 -24.58 -14.61
CA LYS A 480 14.65 -25.02 -14.34
C LYS A 480 15.48 -23.96 -13.63
N ILE A 481 15.37 -22.69 -14.05
CA ILE A 481 16.07 -21.57 -13.39
C ILE A 481 15.65 -21.49 -11.93
N LEU A 482 14.35 -21.49 -11.65
CA LEU A 482 13.83 -21.38 -10.29
C LEU A 482 14.29 -22.53 -9.38
N GLU A 483 14.19 -23.77 -9.84
CA GLU A 483 14.62 -24.95 -9.06
C GLU A 483 16.12 -24.94 -8.77
N GLN A 484 16.95 -24.73 -9.81
CA GLN A 484 18.41 -24.78 -9.63
C GLN A 484 18.93 -23.59 -8.83
N SER A 485 18.37 -22.39 -9.05
CA SER A 485 18.83 -21.19 -8.36
C SER A 485 18.54 -21.23 -6.87
N VAL A 486 17.34 -21.63 -6.46
CA VAL A 486 17.02 -21.75 -5.03
C VAL A 486 17.92 -22.79 -4.35
N ASN A 487 18.15 -23.94 -5.00
CA ASN A 487 19.03 -24.97 -4.47
C ASN A 487 20.48 -24.47 -4.27
N VAL A 488 21.02 -23.72 -5.24
CA VAL A 488 22.36 -23.14 -5.14
C VAL A 488 22.41 -22.02 -4.09
N MET A 489 21.44 -21.10 -4.10
CA MET A 489 21.40 -19.95 -3.19
C MET A 489 21.22 -20.35 -1.73
N SER A 490 20.47 -21.43 -1.47
CA SER A 490 20.30 -21.96 -0.11
C SER A 490 21.62 -22.42 0.53
N THR A 491 22.66 -22.68 -0.28
CA THR A 491 24.01 -23.01 0.21
C THR A 491 24.88 -21.79 0.51
N ILE A 492 24.44 -20.59 0.13
CA ILE A 492 25.18 -19.34 0.28
C ILE A 492 24.67 -18.61 1.54
N PRO A 493 25.50 -18.42 2.58
CA PRO A 493 25.07 -17.78 3.83
C PRO A 493 24.54 -16.35 3.67
N GLU A 494 25.08 -15.58 2.69
CA GLU A 494 24.64 -14.21 2.41
C GLU A 494 23.19 -14.15 1.89
N GLU A 495 22.75 -15.19 1.17
CA GLU A 495 21.41 -15.26 0.57
C GLU A 495 20.42 -16.02 1.46
N SER A 496 20.88 -17.04 2.19
CA SER A 496 20.11 -17.84 3.14
C SER A 496 19.93 -17.12 4.49
N VAL A 497 19.15 -16.04 4.48
CA VAL A 497 18.90 -15.19 5.66
C VAL A 497 18.08 -15.89 6.75
N PHE A 498 17.20 -16.83 6.38
CA PHE A 498 16.30 -17.51 7.30
C PHE A 498 16.68 -18.98 7.52
N PRO A 499 16.48 -19.52 8.73
CA PRO A 499 16.74 -20.93 8.99
C PRO A 499 15.71 -21.82 8.27
N LEU A 500 16.19 -22.92 7.70
CA LEU A 500 15.30 -23.95 7.14
C LEU A 500 14.59 -24.69 8.27
N MET A 501 13.26 -24.53 8.34
CA MET A 501 12.43 -25.30 9.26
C MET A 501 12.00 -26.62 8.62
N GLN A 502 12.18 -27.74 9.33
CA GLN A 502 11.67 -29.03 8.88
C GLN A 502 10.14 -29.04 8.92
N PHE A 503 9.53 -29.51 7.85
CA PHE A 503 8.09 -29.65 7.77
C PHE A 503 7.65 -30.81 8.69
N ALA A 504 7.00 -30.48 9.81
CA ALA A 504 6.53 -31.46 10.79
C ALA A 504 5.15 -32.07 10.47
N GLY A 505 4.55 -31.70 9.34
CA GLY A 505 3.20 -32.13 8.97
C GLY A 505 3.18 -33.51 8.33
N ASN A 506 2.12 -34.26 8.59
CA ASN A 506 1.72 -35.44 7.83
C ASN A 506 0.43 -35.15 7.03
N ASP A 507 0.06 -36.00 6.07
CA ASP A 507 -1.12 -35.77 5.23
C ASP A 507 -2.42 -35.55 6.01
N SER A 508 -2.57 -36.18 7.19
CA SER A 508 -3.76 -36.02 8.03
C SER A 508 -3.82 -34.64 8.70
N THR A 509 -2.70 -34.13 9.20
CA THR A 509 -2.62 -32.78 9.78
C THR A 509 -2.84 -31.70 8.73
N VAL A 510 -2.27 -31.84 7.53
CA VAL A 510 -2.51 -30.92 6.42
C VAL A 510 -3.98 -30.92 5.99
N LYS A 511 -4.61 -32.11 5.91
CA LYS A 511 -6.03 -32.21 5.56
C LYS A 511 -6.95 -31.60 6.62
N ALA A 512 -6.54 -31.59 7.89
CA ALA A 512 -7.30 -30.98 8.99
C ALA A 512 -7.29 -29.45 8.96
N VAL A 513 -6.32 -28.81 8.28
CA VAL A 513 -6.27 -27.35 8.14
C VAL A 513 -7.44 -26.85 7.29
N SER A 514 -8.25 -25.96 7.87
CA SER A 514 -9.36 -25.33 7.18
C SER A 514 -8.91 -24.09 6.41
N LEU A 515 -9.43 -23.96 5.18
CA LEU A 515 -9.26 -22.75 4.35
C LEU A 515 -10.50 -21.89 4.46
N THR A 516 -10.31 -20.57 4.53
CA THR A 516 -11.42 -19.61 4.60
C THR A 516 -12.19 -19.58 3.26
N PRO A 517 -13.46 -19.14 3.25
CA PRO A 517 -14.21 -18.96 2.00
C PRO A 517 -13.48 -18.06 0.99
N LEU A 518 -12.79 -17.02 1.49
CA LEU A 518 -11.93 -16.13 0.71
C LEU A 518 -10.82 -16.92 0.00
N GLN A 519 -10.10 -17.77 0.72
CA GLN A 519 -9.01 -18.59 0.15
C GLN A 519 -9.53 -19.60 -0.88
N GLN A 520 -10.69 -20.22 -0.63
CA GLN A 520 -11.31 -21.15 -1.58
C GLN A 520 -11.71 -20.45 -2.88
N LEU A 521 -12.18 -19.21 -2.80
CA LEU A 521 -12.47 -18.39 -3.98
C LEU A 521 -11.17 -18.02 -4.72
N GLY A 522 -10.10 -17.67 -4.00
CA GLY A 522 -8.77 -17.43 -4.57
C GLY A 522 -8.25 -18.62 -5.38
N ILE A 523 -8.40 -19.84 -4.87
CA ILE A 523 -8.06 -21.09 -5.58
C ILE A 523 -8.85 -21.19 -6.89
N LYS A 524 -10.18 -20.97 -6.86
CA LYS A 524 -11.01 -21.02 -8.08
C LYS A 524 -10.58 -20.02 -9.13
N ILE A 525 -10.18 -18.81 -8.72
CA ILE A 525 -9.67 -17.77 -9.63
C ILE A 525 -8.32 -18.18 -10.22
N ALA A 526 -7.38 -18.64 -9.38
CA ALA A 526 -6.06 -19.06 -9.82
C ALA A 526 -6.13 -20.21 -10.83
N ILE A 527 -6.97 -21.22 -10.59
CA ILE A 527 -7.16 -22.33 -11.53
C ILE A 527 -7.81 -21.86 -12.82
N ARG A 528 -8.84 -20.99 -12.75
CA ARG A 528 -9.45 -20.42 -13.96
C ARG A 528 -8.42 -19.67 -14.81
N TYR A 529 -7.56 -18.89 -14.16
CA TYR A 529 -6.49 -18.18 -14.85
C TYR A 529 -5.46 -19.14 -15.45
N GLY A 530 -5.04 -20.18 -14.71
CA GLY A 530 -4.13 -21.22 -15.21
C GLY A 530 -4.67 -21.99 -16.43
N ILE A 531 -5.97 -22.26 -16.46
CA ILE A 531 -6.66 -22.88 -17.61
C ILE A 531 -6.68 -21.92 -18.80
N HIS A 532 -7.00 -20.64 -18.57
CA HIS A 532 -6.97 -19.60 -19.61
C HIS A 532 -5.60 -19.48 -20.26
N LEU A 533 -4.54 -19.46 -19.44
CA LEU A 533 -3.13 -19.45 -19.87
C LEU A 533 -2.66 -20.77 -20.51
N LYS A 534 -3.46 -21.85 -20.43
CA LYS A 534 -3.13 -23.20 -20.88
C LYS A 534 -1.91 -23.82 -20.19
N VAL A 535 -1.60 -23.39 -18.97
CA VAL A 535 -0.56 -23.99 -18.10
C VAL A 535 -1.12 -25.13 -17.23
N VAL A 536 -2.44 -25.18 -17.06
CA VAL A 536 -3.17 -26.24 -16.38
C VAL A 536 -4.27 -26.78 -17.31
N HIS A 537 -4.43 -28.10 -17.37
CA HIS A 537 -5.36 -28.75 -18.31
C HIS A 537 -6.66 -29.26 -17.67
N THR A 538 -6.63 -29.78 -16.44
CA THR A 538 -7.79 -30.37 -15.75
C THR A 538 -8.20 -29.52 -14.55
N SER A 539 -9.46 -29.07 -14.48
CA SER A 539 -9.89 -28.16 -13.41
C SER A 539 -10.07 -28.83 -12.04
N SER A 540 -10.57 -30.08 -11.97
CA SER A 540 -10.79 -30.77 -10.69
C SER A 540 -9.48 -31.10 -9.99
N ASP A 541 -8.61 -31.82 -10.67
CA ASP A 541 -7.37 -32.36 -10.09
C ASP A 541 -6.41 -31.24 -9.70
N ALA A 542 -6.35 -30.18 -10.51
CA ALA A 542 -5.58 -29.00 -10.20
C ALA A 542 -6.18 -28.18 -9.05
N THR A 543 -7.52 -28.11 -8.93
CA THR A 543 -8.17 -27.48 -7.78
C THR A 543 -7.85 -28.22 -6.49
N ASP A 544 -7.90 -29.55 -6.50
CA ASP A 544 -7.59 -30.37 -5.32
C ASP A 544 -6.10 -30.27 -4.95
N SER A 545 -5.22 -30.30 -5.95
CA SER A 545 -3.78 -30.16 -5.77
C SER A 545 -3.39 -28.77 -5.24
N LEU A 546 -3.98 -27.70 -5.78
CA LEU A 546 -3.76 -26.34 -5.26
C LEU A 546 -4.37 -26.18 -3.86
N THR A 547 -5.53 -26.78 -3.60
CA THR A 547 -6.15 -26.77 -2.27
C THR A 547 -5.24 -27.45 -1.24
N PHE A 548 -4.66 -28.59 -1.59
CA PHE A 548 -3.73 -29.30 -0.72
C PHE A 548 -2.44 -28.49 -0.51
N LEU A 549 -1.85 -27.91 -1.57
CA LEU A 549 -0.69 -27.03 -1.47
C LEU A 549 -0.96 -25.83 -0.54
N MET A 550 -2.11 -25.18 -0.68
CA MET A 550 -2.49 -24.03 0.16
C MET A 550 -2.62 -24.43 1.64
N ARG A 551 -3.17 -25.60 1.94
CA ARG A 551 -3.22 -26.12 3.32
C ARG A 551 -1.82 -26.40 3.86
N GLN A 552 -0.95 -27.00 3.04
CA GLN A 552 0.41 -27.33 3.41
C GLN A 552 1.24 -26.06 3.69
N VAL A 553 1.15 -25.06 2.81
CA VAL A 553 1.76 -23.74 2.97
C VAL A 553 1.25 -23.05 4.23
N LYS A 554 -0.07 -23.01 4.44
CA LYS A 554 -0.67 -22.40 5.63
C LYS A 554 -0.14 -23.05 6.91
N PHE A 555 -0.15 -24.39 6.97
CA PHE A 555 0.39 -25.13 8.12
C PHE A 555 1.87 -24.84 8.37
N TYR A 556 2.67 -24.74 7.31
CA TYR A 556 4.10 -24.45 7.40
C TYR A 556 4.36 -23.03 7.91
N LEU A 557 3.63 -22.03 7.40
CA LEU A 557 3.78 -20.64 7.81
C LEU A 557 3.28 -20.40 9.24
N GLU A 558 2.20 -21.05 9.66
CA GLU A 558 1.69 -20.96 11.04
C GLU A 558 2.74 -21.37 12.08
N GLN A 559 3.64 -22.31 11.75
CA GLN A 559 4.77 -22.69 12.61
C GLN A 559 5.82 -21.57 12.77
N GLN A 560 5.85 -20.62 11.84
CA GLN A 560 6.77 -19.48 11.79
C GLN A 560 6.07 -18.16 12.14
N GLN A 561 4.84 -18.20 12.62
CA GLN A 561 4.03 -17.04 12.97
C GLN A 561 3.72 -17.03 14.47
N LYS A 562 3.58 -15.82 15.01
CA LYS A 562 3.05 -15.61 16.37
C LYS A 562 1.63 -15.13 16.24
N THR A 563 0.75 -15.55 17.14
CA THR A 563 -0.56 -14.90 17.30
C THR A 563 -0.34 -13.63 18.12
N PRO A 564 -0.41 -12.42 17.52
CA PRO A 564 -0.18 -11.20 18.26
C PRO A 564 -1.44 -10.86 19.08
N ASP A 565 -1.27 -10.47 20.33
CA ASP A 565 -2.35 -9.87 21.12
C ASP A 565 -2.60 -8.44 20.59
N SER A 566 -3.50 -8.32 19.61
CA SER A 566 -3.75 -7.07 18.91
C SER A 566 -5.24 -6.77 18.82
N GLN A 567 -5.58 -5.50 19.03
CA GLN A 567 -6.95 -5.00 18.83
C GLN A 567 -7.30 -4.82 17.34
N LEU A 568 -6.30 -4.85 16.45
CA LEU A 568 -6.47 -4.63 15.00
C LEU A 568 -7.14 -5.84 14.34
N LYS A 569 -8.23 -5.65 13.60
CA LYS A 569 -8.96 -6.75 12.96
C LYS A 569 -8.05 -7.53 12.00
N TYR A 570 -7.20 -6.82 11.26
CA TYR A 570 -6.28 -7.41 10.28
C TYR A 570 -5.22 -8.35 10.90
N MET A 571 -4.95 -8.21 12.21
CA MET A 571 -3.93 -8.99 12.93
C MET A 571 -4.53 -10.01 13.93
N LYS A 572 -5.86 -10.07 14.09
CA LYS A 572 -6.52 -10.95 15.08
C LYS A 572 -6.37 -12.43 14.75
N ASN A 573 -6.39 -12.77 13.47
CA ASN A 573 -6.26 -14.13 12.97
C ASN A 573 -4.95 -14.26 12.19
N GLY A 574 -4.69 -15.43 11.60
CA GLY A 574 -3.63 -15.57 10.60
C GLY A 574 -3.86 -14.66 9.38
N TYR A 575 -2.94 -14.73 8.41
CA TYR A 575 -2.98 -13.90 7.21
C TYR A 575 -4.37 -13.89 6.54
N THR A 576 -4.94 -12.69 6.38
CA THR A 576 -6.34 -12.48 5.97
C THR A 576 -6.55 -12.50 4.45
N GLY A 577 -5.49 -12.30 3.66
CA GLY A 577 -5.54 -12.32 2.20
C GLY A 577 -5.38 -13.72 1.59
N PHE A 578 -5.33 -13.78 0.27
CA PHE A 578 -4.97 -14.99 -0.47
C PHE A 578 -3.47 -15.03 -0.78
N ASP A 579 -2.88 -16.23 -0.82
CA ASP A 579 -1.46 -16.41 -1.13
C ASP A 579 -1.24 -16.43 -2.66
N TRP A 580 -1.24 -15.23 -3.25
CA TRP A 580 -1.01 -15.05 -4.69
C TRP A 580 0.36 -15.55 -5.15
N PHE A 581 1.37 -15.51 -4.27
CA PHE A 581 2.72 -15.97 -4.62
C PHE A 581 2.75 -17.49 -4.75
N ALA A 582 2.27 -18.24 -3.76
CA ALA A 582 2.21 -19.70 -3.83
C ALA A 582 1.31 -20.18 -4.99
N ALA A 583 0.20 -19.48 -5.27
CA ALA A 583 -0.63 -19.77 -6.45
C ALA A 583 0.12 -19.50 -7.77
N THR A 584 0.90 -18.42 -7.86
CA THR A 584 1.74 -18.12 -9.02
C THR A 584 2.81 -19.18 -9.23
N VAL A 585 3.48 -19.62 -8.17
CA VAL A 585 4.47 -20.71 -8.22
C VAL A 585 3.84 -22.00 -8.73
N PHE A 586 2.67 -22.38 -8.20
CA PHE A 586 1.94 -23.56 -8.68
C PHE A 586 1.64 -23.50 -10.19
N LEU A 587 1.23 -22.33 -10.69
CA LEU A 587 0.99 -22.12 -12.13
C LEU A 587 2.28 -22.15 -12.96
N ILE A 588 3.40 -21.61 -12.44
CA ILE A 588 4.72 -21.70 -13.11
C ILE A 588 5.14 -23.16 -13.28
N PHE A 589 4.86 -24.01 -12.29
CA PHE A 589 5.12 -25.45 -12.34
C PHE A 589 4.02 -26.27 -13.04
N ASN A 590 3.17 -25.64 -13.86
CA ASN A 590 2.10 -26.28 -14.63
C ASN A 590 1.13 -27.12 -13.76
N GLY A 591 0.89 -26.70 -12.52
CA GLY A 591 0.03 -27.41 -11.58
C GLY A 591 0.65 -28.63 -10.90
N ASN A 592 1.97 -28.82 -10.99
CA ASN A 592 2.66 -29.87 -10.25
C ASN A 592 2.84 -29.46 -8.78
N HIS A 593 2.12 -30.16 -7.90
CA HIS A 593 2.16 -29.95 -6.45
C HIS A 593 3.57 -30.08 -5.85
N ASP A 594 4.24 -31.20 -6.10
CA ASP A 594 5.47 -31.57 -5.40
C ASP A 594 6.62 -30.61 -5.75
N ARG A 595 6.76 -30.28 -7.05
CA ARG A 595 7.78 -29.31 -7.50
C ARG A 595 7.52 -27.91 -6.93
N ALA A 596 6.25 -27.49 -6.86
CA ALA A 596 5.89 -26.20 -6.29
C ALA A 596 6.19 -26.16 -4.78
N TRP A 597 5.88 -27.24 -4.05
CA TRP A 597 6.19 -27.35 -2.63
C TRP A 597 7.69 -27.35 -2.36
N ASP A 598 8.46 -28.19 -3.06
CA ASP A 598 9.92 -28.28 -2.90
C ASP A 598 10.61 -26.93 -3.15
N PHE A 599 10.14 -26.20 -4.17
CA PHE A 599 10.57 -24.83 -4.43
C PHE A 599 10.22 -23.90 -3.27
N LEU A 600 8.96 -23.86 -2.81
CA LEU A 600 8.52 -22.96 -1.74
C LEU A 600 9.27 -23.23 -0.43
N GLN A 601 9.45 -24.50 -0.07
CA GLN A 601 10.19 -24.91 1.11
C GLN A 601 11.64 -24.44 1.04
N SER A 602 12.32 -24.67 -0.09
CA SER A 602 13.72 -24.25 -0.26
C SER A 602 13.84 -22.72 -0.34
N PHE A 603 12.89 -22.06 -1.01
CA PHE A 603 12.83 -20.61 -1.18
C PHE A 603 12.62 -19.87 0.15
N SER A 604 11.96 -20.53 1.12
CA SER A 604 11.84 -20.01 2.48
C SER A 604 13.19 -19.71 3.14
N THR A 605 14.30 -20.33 2.75
CA THR A 605 15.61 -19.99 3.35
C THR A 605 16.11 -18.61 2.91
N LEU A 606 15.69 -18.14 1.74
CA LEU A 606 16.25 -16.96 1.11
C LEU A 606 15.69 -15.64 1.67
N GLY A 607 16.50 -14.58 1.66
CA GLY A 607 16.04 -13.23 2.01
C GLY A 607 14.89 -12.73 1.11
N ALA A 608 14.91 -13.11 -0.17
CA ALA A 608 13.91 -12.72 -1.17
C ALA A 608 12.48 -13.20 -0.83
N SER A 609 12.35 -14.34 -0.15
CA SER A 609 11.02 -14.86 0.20
C SER A 609 10.34 -14.05 1.30
N GLY A 610 11.06 -13.21 2.05
CA GLY A 610 10.41 -12.27 2.96
C GLY A 610 9.57 -11.20 2.25
N TYR A 611 9.95 -10.83 1.01
CA TYR A 611 9.32 -9.73 0.29
C TYR A 611 8.41 -10.18 -0.85
N LEU A 612 8.79 -11.25 -1.55
CA LEU A 612 7.97 -11.82 -2.64
C LEU A 612 6.79 -12.63 -2.10
N TRP A 613 6.96 -13.30 -0.97
CA TRP A 613 5.95 -14.17 -0.38
C TRP A 613 5.29 -13.49 0.82
N ILE A 614 4.31 -12.62 0.55
CA ILE A 614 3.70 -11.69 1.53
C ILE A 614 3.26 -12.36 2.86
N PRO A 615 2.58 -13.52 2.86
CA PRO A 615 2.16 -14.16 4.11
C PRO A 615 3.33 -14.51 5.05
N ARG A 616 4.55 -14.60 4.53
CA ARG A 616 5.71 -15.05 5.28
C ARG A 616 6.17 -14.07 6.36
N LEU A 617 6.16 -12.77 6.06
CA LEU A 617 6.50 -11.73 7.05
C LEU A 617 5.29 -11.23 7.82
N HIS A 618 4.08 -11.73 7.54
CA HIS A 618 2.92 -11.44 8.35
C HIS A 618 3.05 -12.11 9.73
N ALA A 619 3.16 -11.31 10.80
CA ALA A 619 3.31 -11.78 12.18
C ALA A 619 4.46 -12.79 12.41
N SER A 620 5.51 -12.74 11.59
CA SER A 620 6.59 -13.74 11.62
C SER A 620 7.40 -13.71 12.92
N VAL A 621 7.86 -14.89 13.37
CA VAL A 621 8.81 -15.05 14.48
C VAL A 621 10.17 -14.43 14.18
N HIS A 622 10.51 -14.27 12.90
CA HIS A 622 11.79 -13.72 12.44
C HIS A 622 11.85 -12.19 12.51
N LEU A 623 10.71 -11.53 12.70
CA LEU A 623 10.64 -10.08 12.87
C LEU A 623 10.82 -9.69 14.35
N PRO A 624 11.44 -8.54 14.64
CA PRO A 624 11.44 -7.95 15.98
C PRO A 624 10.01 -7.80 16.53
N SER A 625 9.85 -7.94 17.84
CA SER A 625 8.55 -7.82 18.51
C SER A 625 7.86 -6.49 18.20
N ALA A 626 8.60 -5.37 18.23
CA ALA A 626 8.08 -4.04 17.93
C ALA A 626 7.53 -3.92 16.50
N LEU A 627 8.15 -4.58 15.53
CA LEU A 627 7.71 -4.57 14.14
C LEU A 627 6.52 -5.51 13.92
N SER A 628 6.58 -6.73 14.45
CA SER A 628 5.50 -7.69 14.36
C SER A 628 4.21 -7.17 15.02
N ALA A 629 4.33 -6.53 16.19
CA ALA A 629 3.22 -5.90 16.89
C ALA A 629 2.68 -4.63 16.20
N SER A 630 3.48 -3.98 15.34
CA SER A 630 3.06 -2.75 14.66
C SER A 630 1.90 -2.97 13.68
N GLY A 631 1.78 -4.17 13.10
CA GLY A 631 0.82 -4.46 12.03
C GLY A 631 1.16 -3.82 10.67
N ILE A 632 2.34 -3.18 10.53
CA ILE A 632 2.82 -2.60 9.28
C ILE A 632 3.81 -3.56 8.62
N HIS A 633 3.49 -3.97 7.39
CA HIS A 633 4.28 -4.96 6.66
C HIS A 633 5.59 -4.35 6.11
N PRO A 634 6.73 -5.07 6.14
CA PRO A 634 8.00 -4.61 5.57
C PRO A 634 7.96 -4.25 4.08
N LEU A 635 7.03 -4.86 3.32
CA LEU A 635 6.74 -4.47 1.94
C LEU A 635 6.40 -2.97 1.83
N PHE A 636 5.61 -2.43 2.77
CA PHE A 636 5.28 -1.02 2.78
C PHE A 636 6.42 -0.18 3.36
N SER A 637 6.88 -0.52 4.57
CA SER A 637 7.84 0.31 5.30
C SER A 637 9.26 0.30 4.72
N SER A 638 9.68 -0.77 4.05
CA SER A 638 11.00 -0.86 3.40
C SER A 638 10.88 -0.78 1.87
N THR A 639 10.18 -1.70 1.18
CA THR A 639 10.12 -1.65 -0.30
C THR A 639 9.44 -0.35 -0.78
N GLY A 640 8.27 -0.01 -0.22
CA GLY A 640 7.56 1.23 -0.55
C GLY A 640 8.39 2.49 -0.29
N HIS A 641 9.10 2.52 0.85
CA HIS A 641 10.01 3.63 1.18
C HIS A 641 11.17 3.76 0.19
N ASN A 642 11.82 2.65 -0.17
CA ASN A 642 12.92 2.64 -1.13
C ASN A 642 12.48 3.02 -2.55
N ILE A 643 11.24 2.66 -2.95
CA ILE A 643 10.65 3.13 -4.21
C ILE A 643 10.50 4.66 -4.18
N GLU A 644 9.88 5.22 -3.15
CA GLU A 644 9.72 6.67 -3.02
C GLU A 644 11.06 7.40 -2.96
N PHE A 645 12.05 6.83 -2.26
CA PHE A 645 13.42 7.36 -2.20
C PHE A 645 14.04 7.51 -3.59
N ILE A 646 14.04 6.45 -4.41
CA ILE A 646 14.63 6.50 -5.76
C ILE A 646 13.82 7.45 -6.66
N LEU A 647 12.49 7.43 -6.58
CA LEU A 647 11.64 8.32 -7.37
C LEU A 647 11.91 9.81 -7.09
N GLN A 648 12.12 10.17 -5.83
CA GLN A 648 12.45 11.55 -5.44
C GLN A 648 13.76 12.06 -6.07
N ILE A 649 14.68 11.15 -6.42
CA ILE A 649 15.99 11.47 -6.99
C ILE A 649 15.98 11.35 -8.53
N GLU A 650 15.58 10.20 -9.06
CA GLU A 650 15.68 9.89 -10.50
C GLU A 650 14.48 10.43 -11.30
N LEU A 651 13.27 10.44 -10.71
CA LEU A 651 12.01 10.81 -11.39
C LEU A 651 11.22 11.88 -10.60
N PRO A 652 11.80 13.07 -10.35
CA PRO A 652 11.20 14.08 -9.48
C PRO A 652 9.86 14.63 -10.00
N LEU A 653 9.65 14.61 -11.32
CA LEU A 653 8.36 14.99 -11.91
C LEU A 653 7.27 14.00 -11.50
N VAL A 654 7.54 12.70 -11.61
CA VAL A 654 6.60 11.65 -11.19
C VAL A 654 6.32 11.78 -9.70
N SER A 655 7.35 11.91 -8.87
CA SER A 655 7.18 12.13 -7.42
C SER A 655 6.30 13.35 -7.11
N SER A 656 6.48 14.45 -7.84
CA SER A 656 5.66 15.66 -7.69
C SER A 656 4.21 15.44 -8.12
N ALA A 657 3.97 14.66 -9.19
CA ALA A 657 2.63 14.33 -9.66
C ALA A 657 1.82 13.57 -8.61
N PHE A 658 2.42 12.57 -7.95
CA PHE A 658 1.81 11.87 -6.82
C PHE A 658 1.50 12.82 -5.65
N LYS A 659 2.47 13.67 -5.27
CA LYS A 659 2.29 14.62 -4.16
C LYS A 659 1.18 15.63 -4.43
N MET A 660 1.07 16.14 -5.65
CA MET A 660 -0.01 17.05 -6.07
C MET A 660 -1.37 16.36 -6.13
N SER A 661 -1.40 15.07 -6.48
CA SER A 661 -2.63 14.27 -6.54
C SER A 661 -3.09 13.74 -5.17
N GLY A 662 -2.24 13.86 -4.13
CA GLY A 662 -2.61 13.59 -2.74
C GLY A 662 -2.54 12.12 -2.32
N TYR A 663 -1.82 11.26 -3.05
CA TYR A 663 -1.58 9.86 -2.70
C TYR A 663 -0.15 9.45 -3.04
N THR A 664 0.25 8.22 -2.69
CA THR A 664 1.67 7.86 -2.59
C THR A 664 2.09 6.76 -3.56
N PRO A 665 3.32 6.84 -4.11
CA PRO A 665 3.85 5.75 -4.93
C PRO A 665 3.94 4.43 -4.18
N ALA A 666 4.24 4.45 -2.88
CA ALA A 666 4.29 3.26 -2.04
C ALA A 666 2.95 2.52 -2.02
N GLN A 667 1.82 3.23 -1.92
CA GLN A 667 0.49 2.63 -1.92
C GLN A 667 0.18 1.90 -3.24
N ILE A 668 0.48 2.54 -4.39
CA ILE A 668 0.24 1.96 -5.72
C ILE A 668 1.16 0.76 -5.96
N CYS A 669 2.44 0.87 -5.62
CA CYS A 669 3.38 -0.22 -5.83
C CYS A 669 3.09 -1.40 -4.90
N GLN A 670 2.70 -1.13 -3.64
CA GLN A 670 2.24 -2.18 -2.73
C GLN A 670 1.05 -2.93 -3.33
N HIS A 671 0.07 -2.20 -3.88
CA HIS A 671 -1.10 -2.79 -4.53
C HIS A 671 -0.71 -3.73 -5.69
N TRP A 672 0.25 -3.35 -6.53
CA TRP A 672 0.75 -4.24 -7.59
C TRP A 672 1.49 -5.46 -7.03
N LEU A 673 2.35 -5.25 -6.02
CA LEU A 673 3.22 -6.27 -5.46
C LEU A 673 2.45 -7.34 -4.66
N THR A 674 1.43 -6.96 -3.88
CA THR A 674 0.68 -7.92 -3.04
C THR A 674 -0.06 -8.98 -3.84
N GLN A 675 -0.37 -8.71 -5.11
CA GLN A 675 -1.01 -9.65 -6.03
C GLN A 675 -0.08 -10.13 -7.14
N CYS A 676 1.25 -10.08 -6.95
CA CYS A 676 2.24 -10.53 -7.92
C CYS A 676 2.06 -9.93 -9.33
N PHE A 677 1.61 -8.68 -9.43
CA PHE A 677 1.26 -7.99 -10.68
C PHE A 677 0.15 -8.63 -11.53
N TRP A 678 -0.62 -9.59 -10.99
CA TRP A 678 -1.82 -10.10 -11.65
C TRP A 678 -2.73 -8.92 -11.99
N ASN A 679 -3.37 -8.95 -13.16
CA ASN A 679 -4.16 -7.87 -13.75
C ASN A 679 -3.40 -6.66 -14.34
N TYR A 680 -2.09 -6.53 -14.09
CA TYR A 680 -1.31 -5.37 -14.55
C TYR A 680 -0.24 -5.73 -15.58
N LEU A 681 0.41 -6.87 -15.42
CA LEU A 681 1.41 -7.39 -16.34
C LEU A 681 0.90 -8.68 -17.01
N ASP A 682 1.36 -8.95 -18.22
CA ASP A 682 1.16 -10.27 -18.85
C ASP A 682 1.86 -11.35 -18.02
N TRP A 683 1.35 -12.58 -18.04
CA TRP A 683 1.88 -13.75 -17.35
C TRP A 683 3.38 -13.94 -17.51
N GLN A 684 3.87 -13.74 -18.73
CA GLN A 684 5.29 -13.87 -19.04
C GLN A 684 6.14 -12.86 -18.26
N ASP A 685 5.67 -11.61 -18.16
CA ASP A 685 6.36 -10.56 -17.41
C ASP A 685 6.26 -10.78 -15.89
N VAL A 686 5.16 -11.37 -15.40
CA VAL A 686 5.05 -11.84 -14.02
C VAL A 686 6.10 -12.92 -13.72
N CYS A 687 6.29 -13.89 -14.62
CA CYS A 687 7.35 -14.89 -14.45
C CYS A 687 8.75 -14.26 -14.50
N HIS A 688 9.01 -13.33 -15.43
CA HIS A 688 10.28 -12.61 -15.51
C HIS A 688 10.56 -11.80 -14.25
N TYR A 689 9.55 -11.14 -13.68
CA TYR A 689 9.67 -10.40 -12.42
C TYR A 689 10.19 -11.28 -11.29
N ILE A 690 9.60 -12.48 -11.11
CA ILE A 690 10.03 -13.43 -10.06
C ILE A 690 11.48 -13.88 -10.32
N VAL A 691 11.82 -14.23 -11.56
CA VAL A 691 13.18 -14.67 -11.92
C VAL A 691 14.21 -13.56 -11.68
N VAL A 692 13.90 -12.32 -12.06
CA VAL A 692 14.80 -11.18 -11.86
C VAL A 692 15.03 -10.93 -10.37
N CYS A 693 13.98 -10.90 -9.56
CA CYS A 693 14.10 -10.69 -8.12
C CYS A 693 14.85 -11.84 -7.43
N LEU A 694 14.74 -13.07 -7.94
CA LEU A 694 15.49 -14.21 -7.42
C LEU A 694 16.98 -14.14 -7.79
N ILE A 695 17.31 -13.98 -9.08
CA ILE A 695 18.69 -14.08 -9.60
C ILE A 695 19.53 -12.83 -9.31
N HIS A 696 18.94 -11.65 -9.47
CA HIS A 696 19.65 -10.39 -9.28
C HIS A 696 19.56 -9.86 -7.84
N GLY A 697 18.59 -10.33 -7.05
CA GLY A 697 18.38 -9.96 -5.66
C GLY A 697 17.06 -9.25 -5.44
N VAL A 698 16.61 -9.25 -4.18
CA VAL A 698 15.29 -8.74 -3.79
C VAL A 698 15.12 -7.23 -3.99
N ASP A 699 16.22 -6.49 -4.01
CA ASP A 699 16.26 -5.05 -4.32
C ASP A 699 15.73 -4.75 -5.73
N HIS A 700 15.77 -5.72 -6.65
CA HIS A 700 15.18 -5.56 -7.98
C HIS A 700 13.66 -5.40 -7.95
N GLN A 701 12.99 -5.82 -6.87
CA GLN A 701 11.58 -5.51 -6.66
C GLN A 701 11.33 -3.99 -6.67
N VAL A 702 12.22 -3.21 -6.05
CA VAL A 702 12.19 -1.74 -6.06
C VAL A 702 12.46 -1.21 -7.47
N TYR A 703 13.48 -1.74 -8.14
CA TYR A 703 13.89 -1.27 -9.47
C TYR A 703 12.84 -1.55 -10.55
N VAL A 704 12.12 -2.68 -10.47
CA VAL A 704 11.00 -2.99 -11.37
C VAL A 704 9.88 -1.95 -11.20
N CYS A 705 9.49 -1.63 -9.97
CA CYS A 705 8.47 -0.60 -9.72
C CYS A 705 8.90 0.78 -10.23
N VAL A 706 10.16 1.17 -10.02
CA VAL A 706 10.71 2.43 -10.55
C VAL A 706 10.73 2.42 -12.09
N ALA A 707 11.10 1.31 -12.71
CA ALA A 707 11.09 1.16 -14.16
C ALA A 707 9.68 1.26 -14.76
N ILE A 708 8.68 0.66 -14.10
CA ILE A 708 7.26 0.80 -14.48
C ILE A 708 6.83 2.26 -14.41
N LEU A 709 7.16 2.95 -13.32
CA LEU A 709 6.78 4.37 -13.15
C LEU A 709 7.52 5.30 -14.13
N ASN A 710 8.75 4.97 -14.52
CA ASN A 710 9.47 5.64 -15.60
C ASN A 710 8.75 5.46 -16.94
N HIS A 711 8.38 4.22 -17.28
CA HIS A 711 7.63 3.89 -18.50
C HIS A 711 6.30 4.62 -18.56
N LEU A 712 5.60 4.73 -17.43
CA LEU A 712 4.32 5.42 -17.32
C LEU A 712 4.42 6.95 -17.19
N GLN A 713 5.62 7.55 -17.21
CA GLN A 713 5.79 8.97 -16.87
C GLN A 713 4.89 9.90 -17.70
N SER A 714 4.79 9.72 -19.02
CA SER A 714 3.93 10.55 -19.89
C SER A 714 2.45 10.43 -19.52
N TYR A 715 1.97 9.21 -19.33
CA TYR A 715 0.60 8.92 -18.89
C TYR A 715 0.33 9.49 -17.50
N ILE A 716 1.30 9.40 -16.58
CA ILE A 716 1.18 9.96 -15.24
C ILE A 716 0.98 11.48 -15.29
N MET A 717 1.73 12.19 -16.15
CA MET A 717 1.55 13.63 -16.31
C MET A 717 0.18 13.97 -16.91
N ALA A 718 -0.27 13.20 -17.89
CA ALA A 718 -1.57 13.42 -18.52
C ALA A 718 -2.72 13.21 -17.52
N HIS A 719 -2.72 12.07 -16.81
CA HIS A 719 -3.78 11.74 -15.85
C HIS A 719 -3.74 12.59 -14.57
N MET A 720 -2.59 13.16 -14.23
CA MET A 720 -2.51 14.19 -13.18
C MET A 720 -3.28 15.46 -13.57
N GLN A 721 -3.22 15.87 -14.85
CA GLN A 721 -3.93 17.06 -15.35
C GLN A 721 -5.44 16.86 -15.41
N THR A 722 -5.90 15.63 -15.70
CA THR A 722 -7.32 15.25 -15.68
C THR A 722 -7.82 14.84 -14.29
N HIS A 723 -6.94 14.86 -13.28
CA HIS A 723 -7.20 14.52 -11.88
C HIS A 723 -7.64 13.07 -11.59
N ASP A 724 -7.54 12.16 -12.56
CA ASP A 724 -7.97 10.76 -12.46
C ASP A 724 -6.81 9.75 -12.26
N LEU A 725 -5.60 10.25 -11.95
CA LEU A 725 -4.38 9.44 -11.90
C LEU A 725 -4.46 8.21 -10.98
N ILE A 726 -5.10 8.30 -9.81
CA ILE A 726 -5.25 7.14 -8.91
C ILE A 726 -6.15 6.07 -9.53
N MET A 727 -7.17 6.46 -10.29
CA MET A 727 -8.05 5.51 -10.95
C MET A 727 -7.33 4.83 -12.11
N PHE A 728 -6.61 5.61 -12.92
CA PHE A 728 -5.78 5.07 -14.00
C PHE A 728 -4.80 4.00 -13.49
N LEU A 729 -3.99 4.31 -12.47
CA LEU A 729 -2.95 3.40 -11.97
C LEU A 729 -3.51 2.12 -11.32
N LYS A 730 -4.76 2.15 -10.85
CA LYS A 730 -5.41 1.00 -10.19
C LYS A 730 -6.34 0.23 -11.11
N GLU A 731 -6.96 0.85 -12.10
CA GLU A 731 -7.94 0.17 -12.95
C GLU A 731 -7.34 -0.30 -14.28
N GLU A 732 -6.36 0.42 -14.81
CA GLU A 732 -5.79 0.12 -16.13
C GLU A 732 -4.59 -0.83 -16.03
N PRO A 733 -4.47 -1.81 -16.95
CA PRO A 733 -3.28 -2.64 -17.03
C PRO A 733 -2.11 -1.86 -17.62
N ILE A 734 -0.88 -2.31 -17.36
CA ILE A 734 0.35 -1.61 -17.77
C ILE A 734 0.70 -2.00 -19.20
N HIS A 735 0.21 -1.20 -20.16
CA HIS A 735 0.40 -1.47 -21.58
C HIS A 735 1.86 -1.23 -22.02
N GLY A 736 2.39 -2.15 -22.84
CA GLY A 736 3.68 -2.01 -23.51
C GLY A 736 4.92 -2.11 -22.62
N PHE A 737 4.76 -2.39 -21.31
CA PHE A 737 5.91 -2.62 -20.43
C PHE A 737 6.37 -4.08 -20.50
N LYS A 738 7.67 -4.29 -20.73
CA LYS A 738 8.32 -5.60 -20.71
C LYS A 738 9.47 -5.62 -19.72
N VAL A 739 9.46 -6.57 -18.78
CA VAL A 739 10.46 -6.67 -17.71
C VAL A 739 11.85 -6.91 -18.31
N ALA A 740 11.95 -7.81 -19.28
CA ALA A 740 13.21 -8.17 -19.93
C ALA A 740 13.87 -6.98 -20.65
N GLN A 741 13.07 -6.17 -21.36
CA GLN A 741 13.57 -5.00 -22.11
C GLN A 741 14.09 -3.90 -21.17
N ASN A 742 13.48 -3.76 -19.99
CA ASN A 742 13.85 -2.76 -19.00
C ASN A 742 14.98 -3.20 -18.05
N LEU A 743 15.49 -4.43 -18.19
CA LEU A 743 16.56 -4.94 -17.31
C LEU A 743 17.81 -4.07 -17.34
N LYS A 744 18.19 -3.52 -18.50
CA LYS A 744 19.34 -2.62 -18.60
C LYS A 744 19.21 -1.41 -17.68
N TYR A 745 18.04 -0.76 -17.66
CA TYR A 745 17.76 0.37 -16.79
C TYR A 745 17.81 -0.04 -15.31
N MET A 746 17.26 -1.22 -14.98
CA MET A 746 17.32 -1.75 -13.61
C MET A 746 18.75 -2.01 -13.14
N LEU A 747 19.63 -2.52 -14.01
CA LEU A 747 21.06 -2.71 -13.69
C LEU A 747 21.80 -1.38 -13.50
N GLU A 748 21.39 -0.30 -14.16
CA GLU A 748 21.94 1.05 -13.92
C GLU A 748 21.52 1.59 -12.55
N LEU A 749 20.27 1.34 -12.14
CA LEU A 749 19.79 1.65 -10.78
C LEU A 749 20.51 0.82 -9.72
N GLU A 750 20.72 -0.47 -9.97
CA GLU A 750 21.47 -1.37 -9.09
C GLU A 750 22.86 -0.79 -8.77
N LYS A 751 23.61 -0.38 -9.80
CA LYS A 751 24.96 0.19 -9.63
C LYS A 751 24.98 1.42 -8.72
N LYS A 752 23.93 2.24 -8.77
CA LYS A 752 23.80 3.48 -7.98
C LYS A 752 23.31 3.21 -6.55
N TYR A 753 22.30 2.35 -6.39
CA TYR A 753 21.50 2.30 -5.16
C TYR A 753 21.62 1.01 -4.35
N ARG A 754 22.19 -0.08 -4.89
CA ARG A 754 22.23 -1.40 -4.22
C ARG A 754 22.87 -1.35 -2.83
N LYS A 755 23.89 -0.51 -2.63
CA LYS A 755 24.59 -0.35 -1.35
C LYS A 755 23.71 0.19 -0.21
N MET A 756 22.55 0.76 -0.55
CA MET A 756 21.58 1.30 0.41
C MET A 756 20.33 0.43 0.47
N VAL A 757 19.74 0.12 -0.69
CA VAL A 757 18.45 -0.57 -0.79
C VAL A 757 18.54 -2.02 -0.32
N LEU A 758 19.54 -2.78 -0.78
CA LEU A 758 19.64 -4.19 -0.43
C LEU A 758 19.90 -4.40 1.07
N PRO A 759 20.83 -3.67 1.73
CA PRO A 759 20.99 -3.77 3.18
C PRO A 759 19.75 -3.33 3.96
N ASP A 760 19.03 -2.30 3.51
CA ASP A 760 17.79 -1.85 4.16
C ASP A 760 16.73 -2.96 4.13
N MET A 761 16.54 -3.61 2.97
CA MET A 761 15.59 -4.71 2.83
C MET A 761 16.04 -5.98 3.58
N LEU A 762 17.33 -6.33 3.55
CA LEU A 762 17.81 -7.54 4.23
C LEU A 762 18.01 -7.36 5.75
N ASN A 763 17.99 -6.13 6.27
CA ASN A 763 18.06 -5.87 7.70
C ASN A 763 16.69 -6.05 8.38
N ILE A 764 16.24 -7.29 8.42
CA ILE A 764 14.93 -7.70 8.99
C ILE A 764 14.81 -7.34 10.48
N THR A 765 15.95 -7.14 11.18
CA THR A 765 15.97 -6.75 12.59
C THR A 765 15.74 -5.25 12.84
N ARG A 766 15.98 -4.41 11.84
CA ARG A 766 15.68 -2.96 11.85
C ARG A 766 15.34 -2.49 10.42
N PRO A 767 14.21 -2.95 9.85
CA PRO A 767 13.87 -2.71 8.45
C PRO A 767 13.30 -1.31 8.20
#